data_AF-A0A497H3D1-F1
#
_entry.id   AF-A0A497H3D1-F1
#
_cell.length_a   1.000
_cell.length_b   1.000
_cell.length_c   1.000
_cell.angle_alpha   90.00
_cell.angle_beta   90.00
_cell.angle_gamma   90.00
#
_symmetry.space_group_name_H-M   'P 1'
#
loop_
_entity.id
_entity.type
_entity.pdbx_description
1 polymer ?
#
loop_
_entity_poly.entity_id
_entity_poly.type
_entity_poly.pdbx_seq_one_letter_code
_entity_poly.pdbx_strand_id
1 'polypeptide(L)'
;MLKKLIPFAIVSLLILPVMAEDVEDLPSGFDGISWSKVVPVKKATVVKFDENSLVDDFAYMAAIPASVFYDSGTGRIYSHPLLFYDDYRKNNNEELSLNARQGLDYFMEDWIAYAGKLREIEYINVGGEPWKADNYTHINGNDKYEIASTIALHDWSYSNDAVVAVAGDVHYGSYNRTKHQVQGKIAPYEIKKITVTGVKQDSIAPQYSDFYVPSEYKYIKADLYWPSVSWLPNFMYLATLGLLGGGLTTPSADPDLQLYCYYENELMEVSASQEWNILKGPHEHTETYVYNPGKWKAAIEDIPTKGLFGERHGTIGQRVMDRLTGKVTYYVDISLYPGEEIELPEIPPFMARNADFELKWNGDGKLGLVILDENNVAVGEAVMDNVSTQKLHLDQLGAGTYRAVIVQLTESNSTMSYTLEYSWESRLKEEEANYLMNAAEGAVLASVINAPLLYVEPDNIPACTENAMKKLGVRNIYLVDIGGNATVAEDIKSLGEIKKEYTSLIPMYRDIRNITHENDVVFTTIDPWTYWLVEKLQPEGEKNGALYIGPAAYTAAHHGSPLIAVDMHEELSTAVVWFNEWWKAHAIRDIIPPVAEMYLCGRTVYDFLGDAGLDEPGKVESIITVAGQFDIGTPWDRTFAGPAYAGRILGTPVDTAYWSCRNAFYPAIIFTNPALNPDGIMLINGSKSERLPSGRLQIIKPSEEEHFMYPVLNSWITYAHRFNERASKYWGFNYTTPGGITPFFDPSTDPIDNNVLEKYGKFGAYYPDMSESEVTPFYLKKADYEVAYTTNFTATMEDLNRGVIIWMETTHGWMGDSGSIAFWNPYGAPGFFGINVSLPTTEPNPWRGYELYLPGWLDGSTEEPDVLSQSKMLGIDIVPAKLSDLPFIKNTFIGRRAGYDGIIITVLFGRLRTKDYNGFEIDQALDN
;
A
#
# COMPACT_ATOMS: atom_id res chain seq x y z
N MET A 1 72.54 -28.65 -44.18
CA MET A 1 71.89 -27.78 -45.21
C MET A 1 71.28 -28.69 -46.25
N LEU A 2 70.03 -28.59 -46.74
CA LEU A 2 68.79 -27.90 -46.33
C LEU A 2 67.71 -29.02 -46.37
N LYS A 3 66.75 -29.21 -45.46
CA LYS A 3 66.17 -28.35 -44.41
C LYS A 3 65.77 -26.96 -44.91
N LYS A 4 64.81 -26.87 -45.84
CA LYS A 4 64.02 -25.63 -46.10
C LYS A 4 62.70 -25.75 -46.91
N LEU A 5 62.20 -26.94 -47.25
CA LEU A 5 61.02 -27.08 -48.14
C LEU A 5 59.80 -27.83 -47.55
N ILE A 6 59.91 -28.43 -46.36
CA ILE A 6 58.76 -29.11 -45.71
C ILE A 6 57.80 -28.16 -44.97
N PRO A 7 58.24 -27.03 -44.33
CA PRO A 7 57.31 -26.20 -43.54
C PRO A 7 56.14 -25.58 -44.31
N PHE A 8 56.29 -25.32 -45.61
CA PHE A 8 55.27 -24.58 -46.37
C PHE A 8 54.03 -25.41 -46.74
N ALA A 9 54.17 -26.73 -46.87
CA ALA A 9 53.05 -27.60 -47.27
C ALA A 9 52.03 -27.87 -46.14
N ILE A 10 52.43 -27.68 -44.88
CA ILE A 10 51.57 -27.92 -43.70
C ILE A 10 50.83 -26.63 -43.31
N VAL A 11 51.45 -25.46 -43.45
CA VAL A 11 50.80 -24.16 -43.13
C VAL A 11 49.63 -23.88 -44.08
N SER A 12 49.75 -24.19 -45.37
CA SER A 12 48.65 -24.00 -46.34
C SER A 12 47.51 -25.02 -46.24
N LEU A 13 47.59 -26.01 -45.35
CA LEU A 13 46.50 -26.97 -45.05
C LEU A 13 45.81 -26.70 -43.70
N LEU A 14 46.29 -25.73 -42.93
CA LEU A 14 45.68 -25.25 -41.69
C LEU A 14 44.94 -23.91 -41.85
N ILE A 15 44.83 -23.41 -43.10
CA ILE A 15 43.92 -22.32 -43.47
C ILE A 15 42.77 -22.91 -44.30
N LEU A 16 42.04 -23.84 -43.69
CA LEU A 16 40.60 -23.85 -43.92
C LEU A 16 40.06 -22.51 -43.38
N PRO A 17 39.07 -21.87 -44.02
CA PRO A 17 38.21 -21.02 -43.24
C PRO A 17 37.59 -21.91 -42.16
N VAL A 18 37.75 -21.53 -40.90
CA VAL A 18 36.73 -21.84 -39.92
C VAL A 18 35.48 -21.16 -40.47
N MET A 19 34.61 -21.94 -41.10
CA MET A 19 33.20 -21.56 -41.17
C MET A 19 32.84 -21.22 -39.73
N ALA A 20 32.26 -20.05 -39.49
CA ALA A 20 31.69 -19.80 -38.18
C ALA A 20 30.69 -20.94 -37.95
N GLU A 21 31.02 -21.84 -37.02
CA GLU A 21 29.99 -22.60 -36.31
C GLU A 21 29.03 -21.55 -35.79
N ASP A 22 27.73 -21.77 -36.01
CA ASP A 22 26.71 -20.73 -35.87
C ASP A 22 26.93 -20.02 -34.53
N VAL A 23 27.19 -18.71 -34.60
CA VAL A 23 27.23 -17.88 -33.40
C VAL A 23 25.80 -17.92 -32.88
N GLU A 24 25.53 -18.78 -31.90
CA GLU A 24 24.24 -18.86 -31.26
C GLU A 24 23.92 -17.45 -30.77
N ASP A 25 22.94 -16.80 -31.41
CA ASP A 25 22.56 -15.43 -31.11
C ASP A 25 22.15 -15.38 -29.64
N LEU A 26 23.07 -14.85 -28.82
CA LEU A 26 22.93 -14.82 -27.36
C LEU A 26 21.54 -14.27 -27.04
N PRO A 27 20.69 -15.02 -26.29
CA PRO A 27 19.29 -14.66 -26.11
C PRO A 27 19.13 -13.17 -25.79
N SER A 28 18.26 -12.46 -26.49
CA SER A 28 18.16 -10.99 -26.35
C SER A 28 17.91 -10.57 -24.90
N GLY A 29 17.22 -11.43 -24.15
CA GLY A 29 16.57 -11.10 -22.90
C GLY A 29 15.36 -10.19 -23.12
N PHE A 30 14.67 -9.87 -22.03
CA PHE A 30 13.69 -8.78 -21.97
C PHE A 30 14.19 -7.66 -21.05
N ASP A 31 13.66 -6.46 -21.24
CA ASP A 31 13.72 -5.36 -20.28
C ASP A 31 12.52 -5.48 -19.33
N GLY A 32 12.70 -5.17 -18.05
CA GLY A 32 11.69 -5.35 -16.99
C GLY A 32 12.10 -4.60 -15.72
N ILE A 33 11.65 -5.07 -14.54
CA ILE A 33 12.04 -4.47 -13.25
C ILE A 33 13.51 -4.72 -12.84
N SER A 34 14.26 -5.50 -13.61
CA SER A 34 15.62 -5.87 -13.23
C SER A 34 16.70 -4.97 -13.82
N TRP A 35 17.76 -4.73 -13.03
CA TRP A 35 18.90 -3.85 -13.35
C TRP A 35 19.70 -4.21 -14.60
N SER A 36 19.46 -5.39 -15.17
CA SER A 36 19.94 -5.78 -16.50
C SER A 36 18.96 -6.75 -17.17
N LYS A 37 19.10 -6.91 -18.49
CA LYS A 37 18.21 -7.73 -19.32
C LYS A 37 18.16 -9.16 -18.81
N VAL A 38 16.94 -9.65 -18.53
CA VAL A 38 16.69 -10.99 -18.00
C VAL A 38 16.57 -12.00 -19.14
N VAL A 39 17.26 -13.13 -19.01
CA VAL A 39 17.13 -14.32 -19.87
C VAL A 39 16.43 -15.43 -19.09
N PRO A 40 15.14 -15.69 -19.39
CA PRO A 40 14.39 -16.80 -18.81
C PRO A 40 15.02 -18.17 -19.08
N VAL A 41 15.50 -18.82 -18.02
CA VAL A 41 15.92 -20.22 -18.03
C VAL A 41 14.68 -21.09 -17.79
N LYS A 42 14.44 -22.10 -18.63
CA LYS A 42 13.26 -22.99 -18.52
C LYS A 42 13.41 -24.06 -17.41
N LYS A 43 13.74 -23.61 -16.19
CA LYS A 43 13.82 -24.34 -14.92
C LYS A 43 12.76 -23.75 -13.96
N ALA A 44 12.58 -24.35 -12.80
CA ALA A 44 12.09 -23.68 -11.59
C ALA A 44 12.75 -24.35 -10.38
N THR A 45 13.03 -23.60 -9.32
CA THR A 45 13.49 -24.16 -8.03
C THR A 45 12.43 -23.91 -6.98
N VAL A 46 12.10 -24.94 -6.21
CA VAL A 46 10.93 -24.97 -5.32
C VAL A 46 11.32 -25.54 -3.96
N VAL A 47 11.17 -24.73 -2.92
CA VAL A 47 11.48 -25.07 -1.52
C VAL A 47 10.20 -25.42 -0.77
N LYS A 48 10.16 -26.51 -0.01
CA LYS A 48 9.01 -26.79 0.88
C LYS A 48 8.99 -25.78 2.03
N PHE A 49 7.91 -25.00 2.10
CA PHE A 49 7.61 -24.08 3.21
C PHE A 49 7.32 -24.86 4.51
N ASP A 50 7.93 -24.46 5.62
CA ASP A 50 7.68 -25.02 6.96
C ASP A 50 7.59 -23.92 8.03
N GLU A 51 6.36 -23.48 8.31
CA GLU A 51 5.98 -22.45 9.31
C GLU A 51 6.49 -22.66 10.77
N ASN A 52 7.27 -23.72 11.02
CA ASN A 52 7.88 -24.11 12.30
C ASN A 52 9.43 -24.15 12.27
N SER A 53 10.06 -23.87 11.12
CA SER A 53 11.50 -24.00 10.86
C SER A 53 12.05 -22.75 10.15
N LEU A 54 13.36 -22.67 9.98
CA LEU A 54 14.00 -21.64 9.13
C LEU A 54 14.96 -22.29 8.12
N VAL A 55 14.98 -23.63 8.05
CA VAL A 55 15.85 -24.38 7.13
C VAL A 55 15.43 -24.15 5.67
N ASP A 56 14.14 -23.92 5.43
CA ASP A 56 13.57 -23.53 4.16
C ASP A 56 13.88 -22.06 3.81
N ASP A 57 13.81 -21.12 4.75
CA ASP A 57 14.28 -19.74 4.54
C ASP A 57 15.78 -19.69 4.15
N PHE A 58 16.65 -20.40 4.89
CA PHE A 58 18.07 -20.52 4.54
C PHE A 58 18.29 -21.27 3.21
N ALA A 59 17.48 -22.29 2.90
CA ALA A 59 17.56 -22.98 1.61
C ALA A 59 17.13 -22.09 0.43
N TYR A 60 16.09 -21.28 0.61
CA TYR A 60 15.62 -20.30 -0.36
C TYR A 60 16.73 -19.27 -0.61
N MET A 61 17.32 -18.69 0.44
CA MET A 61 18.42 -17.74 0.29
C MET A 61 19.65 -18.35 -0.41
N ALA A 62 20.00 -19.60 -0.12
CA ALA A 62 21.07 -20.32 -0.83
C ALA A 62 20.74 -20.60 -2.32
N ALA A 63 19.47 -20.74 -2.68
CA ALA A 63 19.01 -20.97 -4.06
C ALA A 63 18.92 -19.69 -4.91
N ILE A 64 18.90 -18.50 -4.30
CA ILE A 64 18.85 -17.20 -5.02
C ILE A 64 19.97 -17.08 -6.08
N PRO A 65 21.28 -17.22 -5.76
CA PRO A 65 22.33 -17.08 -6.77
C PRO A 65 22.35 -18.17 -7.86
N ALA A 66 21.61 -19.27 -7.69
CA ALA A 66 21.37 -20.24 -8.77
C ALA A 66 20.15 -19.86 -9.63
N SER A 67 19.15 -19.21 -9.01
CA SER A 67 17.85 -18.86 -9.61
C SER A 67 17.82 -17.47 -10.25
N VAL A 68 18.73 -16.57 -9.87
CA VAL A 68 18.95 -15.25 -10.47
C VAL A 68 20.42 -14.88 -10.30
N PHE A 69 21.15 -14.68 -11.40
CA PHE A 69 22.56 -14.25 -11.37
C PHE A 69 22.96 -13.41 -12.58
N TYR A 70 23.90 -12.48 -12.38
CA TYR A 70 24.43 -11.64 -13.44
C TYR A 70 25.70 -12.22 -14.07
N ASP A 71 25.62 -12.62 -15.34
CA ASP A 71 26.80 -13.01 -16.11
C ASP A 71 27.46 -11.78 -16.77
N SER A 72 28.59 -11.35 -16.19
CA SER A 72 29.45 -10.31 -16.75
C SER A 72 30.06 -10.65 -18.13
N GLY A 73 30.05 -11.93 -18.55
CA GLY A 73 30.54 -12.36 -19.86
C GLY A 73 29.59 -12.01 -21.00
N THR A 74 28.27 -12.10 -20.78
CA THR A 74 27.22 -11.74 -21.75
C THR A 74 26.49 -10.45 -21.41
N GLY A 75 26.72 -9.87 -20.23
CA GLY A 75 26.14 -8.60 -19.77
C GLY A 75 24.64 -8.69 -19.45
N ARG A 76 24.20 -9.82 -18.89
CA ARG A 76 22.78 -10.15 -18.69
C ARG A 76 22.54 -10.88 -17.37
N ILE A 77 21.30 -10.81 -16.89
CA ILE A 77 20.82 -11.66 -15.79
C ILE A 77 20.25 -12.95 -16.40
N TYR A 78 20.69 -14.11 -15.91
CA TYR A 78 20.00 -15.38 -16.15
C TYR A 78 19.13 -15.68 -14.95
N SER A 79 17.88 -16.07 -15.18
CA SER A 79 16.96 -16.31 -14.07
C SER A 79 15.82 -17.28 -14.40
N HIS A 80 15.34 -17.97 -13.37
CA HIS A 80 14.11 -18.76 -13.35
C HIS A 80 13.40 -18.55 -11.99
N PRO A 81 12.11 -18.88 -11.87
CA PRO A 81 11.39 -18.78 -10.62
C PRO A 81 12.07 -19.55 -9.49
N LEU A 82 12.10 -18.91 -8.33
CA LEU A 82 12.40 -19.50 -7.04
C LEU A 82 11.14 -19.34 -6.18
N LEU A 83 10.60 -20.45 -5.69
CA LEU A 83 9.25 -20.50 -5.12
C LEU A 83 9.26 -21.27 -3.79
N PHE A 84 8.40 -20.85 -2.87
CA PHE A 84 7.96 -21.72 -1.79
C PHE A 84 6.82 -22.63 -2.27
N TYR A 85 6.72 -23.83 -1.70
CA TYR A 85 5.62 -24.78 -1.88
C TYR A 85 4.90 -25.00 -0.56
N ASP A 86 3.60 -24.72 -0.53
CA ASP A 86 2.70 -25.23 0.50
C ASP A 86 1.71 -26.25 -0.07
N ASP A 87 1.09 -27.02 0.83
CA ASP A 87 0.03 -27.97 0.49
C ASP A 87 -1.34 -27.29 0.62
N TYR A 88 -2.32 -27.73 -0.17
CA TYR A 88 -3.68 -27.19 -0.10
C TYR A 88 -4.26 -27.31 1.31
N ARG A 89 -4.48 -26.16 1.94
CA ARG A 89 -5.13 -26.08 3.25
C ARG A 89 -6.64 -26.25 3.09
N LYS A 90 -7.30 -26.89 4.06
CA LYS A 90 -8.67 -27.42 3.90
C LYS A 90 -9.73 -26.46 4.42
N ASN A 91 -9.72 -25.26 3.85
CA ASN A 91 -10.20 -24.05 4.51
C ASN A 91 -11.72 -23.87 4.41
N ASN A 92 -12.25 -23.06 5.34
CA ASN A 92 -13.50 -22.34 5.19
C ASN A 92 -13.24 -20.93 4.62
N ASN A 93 -14.29 -20.13 4.41
CA ASN A 93 -14.16 -18.75 3.90
C ASN A 93 -13.28 -17.84 4.81
N GLU A 94 -13.33 -18.03 6.12
CA GLU A 94 -12.59 -17.25 7.12
C GLU A 94 -11.06 -17.45 6.99
N GLU A 95 -10.63 -18.66 6.60
CA GLU A 95 -9.23 -19.07 6.45
C GLU A 95 -8.66 -18.89 5.03
N LEU A 96 -9.40 -18.33 4.05
CA LEU A 96 -8.93 -18.25 2.66
C LEU A 96 -7.63 -17.43 2.48
N SER A 97 -7.36 -16.46 3.34
CA SER A 97 -6.09 -15.71 3.45
C SER A 97 -4.85 -16.59 3.71
N LEU A 98 -5.04 -17.88 4.02
CA LEU A 98 -3.98 -18.85 4.29
C LEU A 98 -3.79 -19.85 3.15
N ASN A 99 -4.51 -19.74 2.03
CA ASN A 99 -4.50 -20.71 0.92
C ASN A 99 -3.57 -20.30 -0.26
N ALA A 100 -2.36 -19.85 0.06
CA ALA A 100 -1.37 -19.38 -0.93
C ALA A 100 -1.04 -20.36 -2.07
N ARG A 101 -1.34 -21.66 -1.87
CA ARG A 101 -1.15 -22.70 -2.88
C ARG A 101 -1.94 -22.44 -4.18
N GLN A 102 -3.10 -21.80 -4.11
CA GLN A 102 -3.93 -21.47 -5.27
C GLN A 102 -3.19 -20.54 -6.26
N GLY A 103 -2.67 -19.42 -5.76
CA GLY A 103 -1.89 -18.48 -6.59
C GLY A 103 -0.53 -19.03 -7.04
N LEU A 104 0.08 -19.92 -6.26
CA LEU A 104 1.28 -20.65 -6.65
C LEU A 104 1.05 -21.59 -7.85
N ASP A 105 -0.05 -22.35 -7.86
CA ASP A 105 -0.41 -23.18 -9.01
C ASP A 105 -0.71 -22.30 -10.25
N TYR A 106 -1.44 -21.19 -10.11
CA TYR A 106 -1.66 -20.26 -11.24
C TYR A 106 -0.38 -19.64 -11.79
N PHE A 107 0.57 -19.26 -10.94
CA PHE A 107 1.89 -18.80 -11.40
C PHE A 107 2.65 -19.91 -12.16
N MET A 108 2.61 -21.15 -11.66
CA MET A 108 3.27 -22.27 -12.32
C MET A 108 2.59 -22.67 -13.63
N GLU A 109 1.27 -22.54 -13.76
CA GLU A 109 0.56 -22.76 -15.03
C GLU A 109 0.98 -21.73 -16.10
N ASP A 110 1.03 -20.43 -15.75
CA ASP A 110 1.58 -19.39 -16.62
C ASP A 110 3.04 -19.68 -17.01
N TRP A 111 3.89 -20.03 -16.03
CA TRP A 111 5.30 -20.31 -16.30
C TRP A 111 5.49 -21.52 -17.22
N ILE A 112 4.71 -22.60 -17.02
CA ILE A 112 4.74 -23.79 -17.87
C ILE A 112 4.19 -23.48 -19.27
N ALA A 113 3.15 -22.65 -19.40
CA ALA A 113 2.60 -22.23 -20.68
C ALA A 113 3.61 -21.39 -21.48
N TYR A 114 4.25 -20.38 -20.85
CA TYR A 114 5.33 -19.60 -21.47
C TYR A 114 6.54 -20.48 -21.85
N ALA A 115 6.95 -21.39 -20.95
CA ALA A 115 8.03 -22.32 -21.23
C ALA A 115 7.66 -23.31 -22.36
N GLY A 116 6.39 -23.65 -22.51
CA GLY A 116 5.85 -24.74 -23.33
C GLY A 116 6.22 -26.14 -22.80
N LYS A 117 7.41 -26.28 -22.21
CA LYS A 117 7.88 -27.40 -21.40
C LYS A 117 9.09 -26.97 -20.56
N LEU A 118 9.08 -27.31 -19.28
CA LEU A 118 10.24 -27.11 -18.39
C LEU A 118 11.30 -28.20 -18.64
N ARG A 119 12.58 -27.80 -18.68
CA ARG A 119 13.72 -28.70 -18.81
C ARG A 119 14.03 -29.44 -17.50
N GLU A 120 13.77 -28.78 -16.39
CA GLU A 120 14.07 -29.23 -15.04
C GLU A 120 13.11 -28.56 -14.04
N ILE A 121 12.76 -29.26 -12.96
CA ILE A 121 12.37 -28.63 -11.70
C ILE A 121 13.28 -29.17 -10.61
N GLU A 122 13.81 -28.27 -9.79
CA GLU A 122 14.59 -28.59 -8.61
C GLU A 122 13.68 -28.48 -7.38
N TYR A 123 13.54 -29.58 -6.65
CA TYR A 123 12.73 -29.70 -5.45
C TYR A 123 13.63 -29.79 -4.22
N ILE A 124 13.52 -28.81 -3.33
CA ILE A 124 14.22 -28.77 -2.03
C ILE A 124 13.21 -29.11 -0.94
N ASN A 125 13.33 -30.30 -0.34
CA ASN A 125 12.42 -30.88 0.66
C ASN A 125 10.94 -31.05 0.22
N VAL A 126 10.58 -30.79 -1.05
CA VAL A 126 9.20 -30.96 -1.55
C VAL A 126 8.84 -32.43 -1.74
N GLY A 127 7.67 -32.83 -1.24
CA GLY A 127 7.16 -34.19 -1.32
C GLY A 127 6.53 -34.53 -2.68
N GLY A 128 7.32 -35.05 -3.61
CA GLY A 128 6.84 -35.54 -4.92
C GLY A 128 7.06 -34.54 -6.06
N GLU A 129 6.30 -34.70 -7.15
CA GLU A 129 6.51 -33.98 -8.41
C GLU A 129 5.17 -33.35 -8.88
N PRO A 130 4.70 -32.26 -8.24
CA PRO A 130 3.42 -31.61 -8.55
C PRO A 130 3.31 -31.10 -10.00
N TRP A 131 4.40 -30.60 -10.58
CA TRP A 131 4.43 -30.05 -11.94
C TRP A 131 5.37 -30.85 -12.85
N LYS A 132 5.25 -30.67 -14.18
CA LYS A 132 5.90 -31.53 -15.18
C LYS A 132 7.13 -30.90 -15.83
N ALA A 133 8.25 -31.60 -15.76
CA ALA A 133 9.50 -31.24 -16.44
C ALA A 133 10.11 -32.44 -17.22
N ASP A 134 11.20 -32.19 -17.96
CA ASP A 134 12.02 -33.25 -18.59
C ASP A 134 12.91 -33.99 -17.56
N ASN A 135 13.38 -33.29 -16.53
CA ASN A 135 14.22 -33.83 -15.45
C ASN A 135 13.74 -33.30 -14.09
N TYR A 136 14.14 -33.97 -13.01
CA TYR A 136 13.89 -33.52 -11.65
C TYR A 136 15.15 -33.70 -10.80
N THR A 137 15.50 -32.66 -10.07
CA THR A 137 16.57 -32.68 -9.06
C THR A 137 15.92 -32.61 -7.68
N HIS A 138 16.34 -33.48 -6.76
CA HIS A 138 15.68 -33.66 -5.46
C HIS A 138 16.70 -33.49 -4.32
N ILE A 139 16.80 -32.30 -3.76
CA ILE A 139 17.65 -31.99 -2.60
C ILE A 139 16.81 -32.21 -1.34
N ASN A 140 17.27 -33.08 -0.45
CA ASN A 140 16.56 -33.43 0.78
C ASN A 140 17.52 -33.35 1.96
N GLY A 141 17.21 -32.53 2.96
CA GLY A 141 18.05 -32.31 4.13
C GLY A 141 17.37 -31.45 5.19
N ASN A 142 17.84 -31.56 6.43
CA ASN A 142 17.41 -30.73 7.55
C ASN A 142 18.55 -29.86 8.12
N ASP A 143 19.65 -29.74 7.36
CA ASP A 143 20.81 -28.92 7.67
C ASP A 143 21.02 -27.87 6.57
N LYS A 144 21.06 -26.60 6.99
CA LYS A 144 21.31 -25.44 6.12
C LYS A 144 22.69 -25.51 5.44
N TYR A 145 23.72 -26.04 6.10
CA TYR A 145 25.06 -26.12 5.52
C TYR A 145 25.15 -27.18 4.41
N GLU A 146 24.57 -28.37 4.61
CA GLU A 146 24.48 -29.43 3.60
C GLU A 146 23.60 -29.04 2.40
N ILE A 147 22.45 -28.37 2.63
CA ILE A 147 21.59 -27.89 1.53
C ILE A 147 22.33 -26.87 0.66
N ALA A 148 22.87 -25.79 1.25
CA ALA A 148 23.60 -24.78 0.48
C ALA A 148 24.82 -25.37 -0.26
N SER A 149 25.55 -26.28 0.39
CA SER A 149 26.66 -27.02 -0.23
C SER A 149 26.21 -27.91 -1.40
N THR A 150 24.98 -28.42 -1.38
CA THR A 150 24.42 -29.28 -2.43
C THR A 150 23.94 -28.48 -3.62
N ILE A 151 23.24 -27.36 -3.40
CA ILE A 151 22.87 -26.39 -4.45
C ILE A 151 24.14 -25.88 -5.15
N ALA A 152 25.13 -25.42 -4.37
CA ALA A 152 26.38 -24.92 -4.90
C ALA A 152 27.16 -25.95 -5.74
N LEU A 153 27.05 -27.24 -5.42
CA LEU A 153 27.66 -28.35 -6.17
C LEU A 153 26.80 -28.92 -7.31
N HIS A 154 25.55 -28.46 -7.42
CA HIS A 154 24.64 -28.83 -8.49
C HIS A 154 24.79 -27.86 -9.66
N ASP A 155 24.58 -26.56 -9.43
CA ASP A 155 24.51 -25.56 -10.51
C ASP A 155 25.89 -24.99 -10.92
N TRP A 156 26.91 -25.00 -10.05
CA TRP A 156 28.28 -24.62 -10.44
C TRP A 156 29.18 -25.85 -10.67
N SER A 157 29.77 -25.92 -11.87
CA SER A 157 30.84 -26.89 -12.17
C SER A 157 32.23 -26.43 -11.71
N TYR A 158 32.42 -25.12 -11.52
CA TYR A 158 33.61 -24.45 -11.00
C TYR A 158 33.26 -23.01 -10.61
N SER A 159 33.89 -22.46 -9.58
CA SER A 159 33.94 -21.02 -9.34
C SER A 159 35.29 -20.61 -8.72
N ASN A 160 35.83 -19.45 -9.13
CA ASN A 160 36.97 -18.84 -8.45
C ASN A 160 36.55 -18.15 -7.14
N ASP A 161 35.29 -17.74 -7.05
CA ASP A 161 34.74 -16.83 -6.07
C ASP A 161 33.57 -17.50 -5.34
N ALA A 162 33.44 -17.27 -4.02
CA ALA A 162 32.29 -17.70 -3.25
C ALA A 162 31.92 -16.61 -2.23
N VAL A 163 30.62 -16.45 -1.97
CA VAL A 163 30.14 -15.73 -0.79
C VAL A 163 30.00 -16.74 0.34
N VAL A 164 30.61 -16.45 1.47
CA VAL A 164 30.56 -17.30 2.67
C VAL A 164 29.91 -16.50 3.77
N ALA A 165 28.71 -16.89 4.17
CA ALA A 165 27.93 -16.23 5.21
C ALA A 165 27.99 -17.03 6.52
N VAL A 166 28.26 -16.35 7.64
CA VAL A 166 28.16 -16.96 8.96
C VAL A 166 26.68 -17.11 9.32
N ALA A 167 26.24 -18.33 9.56
CA ALA A 167 24.85 -18.62 9.90
C ALA A 167 24.78 -19.62 11.06
N GLY A 168 24.64 -19.12 12.29
CA GLY A 168 24.33 -19.95 13.46
C GLY A 168 22.87 -20.42 13.48
N ASP A 169 22.39 -20.84 14.65
CA ASP A 169 20.97 -21.19 14.84
C ASP A 169 20.19 -19.97 15.34
N VAL A 170 18.93 -19.86 14.91
CA VAL A 170 18.06 -18.69 15.11
C VAL A 170 16.78 -19.14 15.83
N HIS A 171 16.40 -18.44 16.90
CA HIS A 171 15.41 -18.91 17.87
C HIS A 171 14.42 -17.81 18.31
N TYR A 172 13.37 -17.58 17.53
CA TYR A 172 12.27 -16.70 17.93
C TYR A 172 11.61 -17.17 19.24
N GLY A 173 11.64 -16.31 20.27
CA GLY A 173 11.11 -16.60 21.60
C GLY A 173 10.63 -15.36 22.35
N SER A 174 10.37 -15.51 23.64
CA SER A 174 10.14 -14.40 24.58
C SER A 174 11.29 -14.40 25.58
N TYR A 175 12.26 -13.49 25.39
CA TYR A 175 13.43 -13.39 26.24
C TYR A 175 13.23 -12.38 27.37
N ASN A 176 13.37 -12.87 28.61
CA ASN A 176 13.56 -12.10 29.85
C ASN A 176 12.84 -10.74 29.90
N ARG A 177 11.50 -10.74 30.03
CA ARG A 177 10.72 -9.51 30.23
C ARG A 177 11.29 -8.66 31.38
N THR A 178 11.82 -7.49 31.03
CA THR A 178 12.34 -6.50 31.98
C THR A 178 11.19 -5.68 32.56
N LYS A 179 11.34 -5.12 33.76
CA LYS A 179 10.29 -4.35 34.45
C LYS A 179 10.88 -3.17 35.19
N HIS A 180 10.36 -1.98 34.89
CA HIS A 180 10.88 -0.70 35.34
C HIS A 180 9.75 0.18 35.91
N GLN A 181 10.12 1.25 36.63
CA GLN A 181 9.14 2.13 37.26
C GLN A 181 9.71 3.55 37.46
N VAL A 182 8.97 4.55 37.00
CA VAL A 182 9.22 5.97 37.28
C VAL A 182 8.11 6.53 38.18
N GLN A 183 8.46 7.46 39.08
CA GLN A 183 7.51 8.11 39.99
C GLN A 183 7.67 9.63 39.90
N GLY A 184 6.54 10.35 39.78
CA GLY A 184 6.54 11.81 39.59
C GLY A 184 5.34 12.51 40.25
N LYS A 185 5.25 13.83 40.05
CA LYS A 185 4.28 14.70 40.74
C LYS A 185 3.93 15.93 39.92
N ILE A 186 2.81 15.86 39.21
CA ILE A 186 2.25 17.00 38.49
C ILE A 186 1.48 17.91 39.45
N ALA A 187 1.81 19.20 39.43
CA ALA A 187 1.08 20.25 40.15
C ALA A 187 -0.20 20.62 39.39
N PRO A 188 -1.31 20.94 40.07
CA PRO A 188 -2.56 21.28 39.40
C PRO A 188 -2.40 22.59 38.61
N TYR A 189 -2.79 22.57 37.34
CA TYR A 189 -2.72 23.70 36.42
C TYR A 189 -4.06 23.81 35.64
N GLU A 190 -4.41 25.01 35.18
CA GLU A 190 -5.69 25.30 34.51
C GLU A 190 -5.79 24.66 33.12
N ILE A 191 -6.92 24.01 32.78
CA ILE A 191 -7.20 23.54 31.42
C ILE A 191 -7.73 24.71 30.59
N LYS A 192 -6.83 25.42 29.92
CA LYS A 192 -7.14 26.63 29.14
C LYS A 192 -7.97 26.28 27.90
N LYS A 193 -9.10 26.97 27.76
CA LYS A 193 -10.00 26.87 26.60
C LYS A 193 -9.90 28.10 25.71
N ILE A 194 -9.90 27.88 24.40
CA ILE A 194 -9.82 28.90 23.36
C ILE A 194 -10.90 28.59 22.32
N THR A 195 -11.89 29.47 22.16
CA THR A 195 -12.83 29.40 21.03
C THR A 195 -12.29 30.24 19.88
N VAL A 196 -12.11 29.64 18.71
CA VAL A 196 -11.91 30.36 17.44
C VAL A 196 -13.13 30.17 16.53
N THR A 197 -13.30 31.03 15.51
CA THR A 197 -14.51 31.04 14.68
C THR A 197 -14.23 31.24 13.20
N GLY A 198 -14.73 30.34 12.37
CA GLY A 198 -14.80 30.49 10.90
C GLY A 198 -16.23 30.76 10.42
N VAL A 199 -16.42 30.85 9.10
CA VAL A 199 -17.75 30.97 8.46
C VAL A 199 -17.87 30.04 7.27
N LYS A 200 -19.09 29.63 6.90
CA LYS A 200 -19.34 28.92 5.64
C LYS A 200 -18.88 29.77 4.45
N GLN A 201 -17.96 29.24 3.64
CA GLN A 201 -17.42 29.90 2.44
C GLN A 201 -17.76 29.19 1.13
N ASP A 202 -18.24 27.93 1.16
CA ASP A 202 -18.47 27.10 -0.04
C ASP A 202 -17.20 26.92 -0.91
N SER A 203 -16.02 26.70 -0.29
CA SER A 203 -14.72 26.88 -0.96
C SER A 203 -13.61 26.02 -0.37
N ILE A 204 -12.74 25.52 -1.25
CA ILE A 204 -11.48 24.81 -0.96
C ILE A 204 -10.35 25.76 -0.47
N ALA A 205 -10.68 26.62 0.49
CA ALA A 205 -9.82 27.71 0.94
C ALA A 205 -9.75 27.75 2.47
N PRO A 206 -8.68 27.24 3.10
CA PRO A 206 -8.63 27.03 4.54
C PRO A 206 -8.67 28.32 5.36
N GLN A 207 -9.58 28.37 6.33
CA GLN A 207 -9.81 29.54 7.19
C GLN A 207 -8.94 29.50 8.46
N TYR A 208 -7.66 29.83 8.29
CA TYR A 208 -6.70 29.86 9.40
C TYR A 208 -7.10 30.84 10.53
N SER A 209 -7.17 30.31 11.74
CA SER A 209 -7.28 31.05 13.01
C SER A 209 -6.03 30.80 13.87
N ASP A 210 -5.23 31.84 14.10
CA ASP A 210 -4.03 31.76 14.93
C ASP A 210 -4.39 31.61 16.43
N PHE A 211 -3.70 30.70 17.12
CA PHE A 211 -3.70 30.62 18.58
C PHE A 211 -2.28 30.38 19.14
N TYR A 212 -2.16 30.39 20.48
CA TYR A 212 -0.87 30.23 21.17
C TYR A 212 -0.94 29.20 22.29
N VAL A 213 0.00 28.27 22.26
CA VAL A 213 0.17 27.13 23.18
C VAL A 213 1.44 27.35 24.02
N PRO A 214 1.31 27.70 25.32
CA PRO A 214 2.45 27.79 26.23
C PRO A 214 3.12 26.43 26.48
N SER A 215 4.38 26.47 26.93
CA SER A 215 5.25 25.31 27.22
C SER A 215 4.69 24.29 28.21
N GLU A 216 3.80 24.73 29.10
CA GLU A 216 3.17 23.93 30.14
C GLU A 216 2.07 22.99 29.60
N TYR A 217 1.63 23.21 28.35
CA TYR A 217 0.59 22.42 27.70
C TYR A 217 1.20 21.36 26.78
N LYS A 218 0.70 20.13 26.89
CA LYS A 218 1.27 18.94 26.27
C LYS A 218 0.32 18.17 25.38
N TYR A 219 -0.97 18.49 25.43
CA TYR A 219 -1.98 17.82 24.62
C TYR A 219 -3.10 18.80 24.22
N ILE A 220 -3.70 18.60 23.05
CA ILE A 220 -4.76 19.44 22.48
C ILE A 220 -5.94 18.53 22.10
N LYS A 221 -7.16 18.93 22.48
CA LYS A 221 -8.39 18.45 21.84
C LYS A 221 -9.09 19.64 21.18
N ALA A 222 -9.55 19.50 19.96
CA ALA A 222 -10.27 20.52 19.21
C ALA A 222 -11.60 19.97 18.67
N ASP A 223 -12.69 20.63 19.05
CA ASP A 223 -14.05 20.28 18.63
C ASP A 223 -14.63 21.37 17.71
N LEU A 224 -14.83 21.08 16.42
CA LEU A 224 -15.55 21.97 15.50
C LEU A 224 -17.06 21.68 15.61
N TYR A 225 -17.89 22.70 15.75
CA TYR A 225 -19.35 22.57 15.59
C TYR A 225 -19.98 23.84 15.04
N TRP A 226 -21.26 23.74 14.65
CA TRP A 226 -22.09 24.89 14.31
C TRP A 226 -23.50 24.82 14.90
N PRO A 227 -24.19 25.97 15.06
CA PRO A 227 -25.62 26.04 15.36
C PRO A 227 -26.45 25.30 14.30
N SER A 228 -26.76 24.05 14.59
CA SER A 228 -27.44 23.12 13.69
C SER A 228 -28.87 22.84 14.16
N VAL A 229 -29.64 22.23 13.28
CA VAL A 229 -31.09 22.20 13.37
C VAL A 229 -31.49 20.89 12.64
N SER A 230 -31.20 19.71 13.25
CA SER A 230 -31.29 18.36 12.63
C SER A 230 -32.67 17.70 12.64
N TRP A 231 -33.12 17.23 11.48
CA TRP A 231 -34.48 16.72 11.25
C TRP A 231 -34.58 15.20 11.03
N LEU A 232 -35.69 14.63 11.53
CA LEU A 232 -36.10 13.23 11.36
C LEU A 232 -35.05 12.13 11.69
N PRO A 233 -34.09 12.27 12.64
CA PRO A 233 -32.99 11.31 12.81
C PRO A 233 -33.45 9.86 12.93
N ASN A 234 -34.41 9.55 13.80
CA ASN A 234 -34.94 8.18 13.94
C ASN A 234 -35.61 7.63 12.66
N PHE A 235 -36.24 8.49 11.85
CA PHE A 235 -36.85 8.07 10.59
C PHE A 235 -35.80 7.91 9.49
N MET A 236 -34.82 8.83 9.39
CA MET A 236 -33.73 8.72 8.43
C MET A 236 -32.87 7.49 8.72
N TYR A 237 -32.53 7.24 9.99
CA TYR A 237 -31.84 6.03 10.45
C TYR A 237 -32.62 4.75 10.09
N LEU A 238 -33.92 4.67 10.43
CA LEU A 238 -34.75 3.51 10.10
C LEU A 238 -34.93 3.31 8.57
N ALA A 239 -35.04 4.39 7.81
CA ALA A 239 -35.21 4.33 6.36
C ALA A 239 -33.92 3.88 5.66
N THR A 240 -32.77 4.43 6.08
CA THR A 240 -31.43 4.09 5.57
C THR A 240 -30.81 2.84 6.21
N LEU A 241 -31.57 2.09 7.01
CA LEU A 241 -31.11 0.88 7.72
C LEU A 241 -29.87 1.11 8.61
N GLY A 242 -29.61 2.36 9.02
CA GLY A 242 -28.51 2.75 9.89
C GLY A 242 -27.62 3.88 9.37
N LEU A 243 -27.55 4.10 8.05
CA LEU A 243 -26.57 4.98 7.41
C LEU A 243 -26.64 6.44 7.92
N LEU A 244 -27.84 7.04 7.96
CA LEU A 244 -28.06 8.42 8.41
C LEU A 244 -28.39 8.48 9.90
N GLY A 245 -27.38 8.36 10.76
CA GLY A 245 -27.51 8.50 12.21
C GLY A 245 -27.79 9.92 12.69
N GLY A 246 -27.12 10.91 12.09
CA GLY A 246 -27.18 12.33 12.48
C GLY A 246 -28.48 13.05 12.12
N GLY A 247 -29.31 12.47 11.25
CA GLY A 247 -30.47 13.12 10.64
C GLY A 247 -30.10 14.24 9.66
N LEU A 248 -31.09 14.83 8.99
CA LEU A 248 -30.83 15.90 8.02
C LEU A 248 -30.48 17.20 8.78
N THR A 249 -29.19 17.55 8.84
CA THR A 249 -28.68 18.76 9.49
C THR A 249 -29.04 20.01 8.70
N THR A 250 -29.39 21.11 9.39
CA THR A 250 -29.86 22.35 8.75
C THR A 250 -29.43 23.55 9.59
N PRO A 251 -28.76 24.60 9.09
CA PRO A 251 -27.92 24.51 7.91
C PRO A 251 -27.04 23.27 7.98
N SER A 252 -26.91 22.63 6.83
CA SER A 252 -25.96 21.54 6.64
C SER A 252 -24.60 22.18 6.33
N ALA A 253 -23.55 21.46 6.66
CA ALA A 253 -22.18 21.69 6.24
C ALA A 253 -21.47 20.33 6.31
N ASP A 254 -20.40 20.18 5.52
CA ASP A 254 -19.33 19.22 5.77
C ASP A 254 -18.04 20.07 5.83
N PRO A 255 -17.66 20.63 7.00
CA PRO A 255 -16.45 21.42 7.15
C PRO A 255 -15.34 20.62 7.84
N ASP A 256 -14.26 20.37 7.12
CA ASP A 256 -13.08 19.69 7.65
C ASP A 256 -12.36 20.56 8.71
N LEU A 257 -11.75 19.91 9.71
CA LEU A 257 -10.98 20.55 10.78
C LEU A 257 -9.52 20.11 10.70
N GLN A 258 -8.59 21.05 10.53
CA GLN A 258 -7.14 20.78 10.58
C GLN A 258 -6.45 21.60 11.68
N LEU A 259 -5.46 21.00 12.34
CA LEU A 259 -4.55 21.65 13.28
C LEU A 259 -3.13 21.70 12.72
N TYR A 260 -2.48 22.86 12.85
CA TYR A 260 -1.09 23.09 12.45
C TYR A 260 -0.27 23.66 13.61
N CYS A 261 0.99 23.28 13.69
CA CYS A 261 1.98 23.91 14.56
C CYS A 261 3.11 24.52 13.73
N TYR A 262 3.88 25.43 14.32
CA TYR A 262 5.16 25.84 13.73
C TYR A 262 6.27 24.90 14.21
N TYR A 263 6.63 23.90 13.42
CA TYR A 263 7.70 22.94 13.71
C TYR A 263 8.96 23.34 12.93
N GLU A 264 10.12 23.38 13.59
CA GLU A 264 11.41 23.77 12.98
C GLU A 264 11.41 25.12 12.19
N ASN A 265 10.46 26.01 12.51
CA ASN A 265 10.10 27.29 11.86
C ASN A 265 9.18 27.21 10.63
N GLU A 266 8.87 26.02 10.12
CA GLU A 266 7.91 25.80 9.03
C GLU A 266 6.51 25.50 9.59
N LEU A 267 5.48 25.51 8.74
CA LEU A 267 4.10 25.23 9.17
C LEU A 267 3.77 23.76 8.87
N MET A 268 3.77 22.93 9.91
CA MET A 268 3.47 21.50 9.83
C MET A 268 2.00 21.27 10.11
N GLU A 269 1.31 20.51 9.24
CA GLU A 269 -0.01 19.96 9.57
C GLU A 269 0.17 18.79 10.54
N VAL A 270 -0.64 18.76 11.60
CA VAL A 270 -0.44 17.87 12.73
C VAL A 270 -1.51 16.80 12.80
N SER A 271 -2.78 17.23 12.73
CA SER A 271 -3.94 16.38 12.97
C SER A 271 -5.13 16.95 12.22
N ALA A 272 -5.91 16.08 11.57
CA ALA A 272 -6.99 16.45 10.67
C ALA A 272 -8.22 15.57 10.90
N SER A 273 -9.40 16.12 10.67
CA SER A 273 -10.69 15.43 10.71
C SER A 273 -11.55 15.87 9.52
N GLN A 274 -12.19 14.88 8.90
CA GLN A 274 -13.08 15.01 7.74
C GLN A 274 -14.30 14.10 7.96
N GLU A 275 -14.93 14.23 9.13
CA GLU A 275 -16.06 13.40 9.51
C GLU A 275 -17.27 13.68 8.62
N TRP A 276 -17.90 12.64 8.10
CA TRP A 276 -19.02 12.79 7.18
C TRP A 276 -20.27 13.27 7.95
N ASN A 277 -20.41 14.58 8.11
CA ASN A 277 -21.36 15.21 9.03
C ASN A 277 -22.82 14.98 8.64
N ILE A 278 -23.07 14.71 7.36
CA ILE A 278 -24.37 14.20 6.87
C ILE A 278 -24.75 12.88 7.57
N LEU A 279 -23.80 11.97 7.80
CA LEU A 279 -24.05 10.69 8.48
C LEU A 279 -23.91 10.79 10.00
N LYS A 280 -22.84 11.41 10.51
CA LYS A 280 -22.47 11.39 11.94
C LYS A 280 -23.04 12.56 12.75
N GLY A 281 -23.26 13.72 12.13
CA GLY A 281 -23.80 14.93 12.77
C GLY A 281 -22.85 16.14 12.68
N PRO A 282 -23.27 17.30 13.20
CA PRO A 282 -22.62 18.60 12.96
C PRO A 282 -21.41 18.84 13.90
N HIS A 283 -20.38 17.99 13.80
CA HIS A 283 -19.25 17.95 14.73
C HIS A 283 -18.02 17.29 14.07
N GLU A 284 -16.89 18.01 14.06
CA GLU A 284 -15.55 17.40 13.89
C GLU A 284 -14.87 17.27 15.24
N HIS A 285 -14.09 16.20 15.41
CA HIS A 285 -13.17 16.07 16.53
C HIS A 285 -11.77 15.74 16.02
N THR A 286 -10.76 16.42 16.55
CA THR A 286 -9.37 15.99 16.37
C THR A 286 -8.55 16.28 17.62
N GLU A 287 -7.60 15.39 17.91
CA GLU A 287 -6.73 15.49 19.08
C GLU A 287 -5.28 15.13 18.76
N THR A 288 -4.34 15.61 19.58
CA THR A 288 -2.90 15.49 19.32
C THR A 288 -2.01 15.90 20.49
N TYR A 289 -0.80 15.37 20.53
CA TYR A 289 0.33 15.85 21.32
C TYR A 289 0.80 17.27 20.87
N VAL A 290 1.41 18.04 21.77
CA VAL A 290 1.98 19.37 21.46
C VAL A 290 3.43 19.24 20.98
N TYR A 291 3.59 18.94 19.69
CA TYR A 291 4.88 18.81 19.00
C TYR A 291 5.86 19.98 19.21
N ASN A 292 5.37 21.21 19.24
CA ASN A 292 6.18 22.38 19.60
C ASN A 292 5.34 23.48 20.29
N PRO A 293 5.73 23.97 21.48
CA PRO A 293 5.13 25.15 22.08
C PRO A 293 5.29 26.41 21.22
N GLY A 294 4.29 27.29 21.25
CA GLY A 294 4.34 28.58 20.55
C GLY A 294 3.10 28.84 19.71
N LYS A 295 3.30 29.19 18.43
CA LYS A 295 2.23 29.52 17.49
C LYS A 295 1.62 28.26 16.90
N TRP A 296 0.30 28.21 16.89
CA TRP A 296 -0.51 27.16 16.26
C TRP A 296 -1.62 27.78 15.41
N LYS A 297 -2.19 27.01 14.50
CA LYS A 297 -3.37 27.38 13.72
C LYS A 297 -4.41 26.27 13.80
N ALA A 298 -5.68 26.65 13.89
CA ALA A 298 -6.76 25.78 13.42
C ALA A 298 -7.18 26.31 12.03
N ALA A 299 -7.44 25.41 11.09
CA ALA A 299 -8.08 25.74 9.82
C ALA A 299 -9.48 25.13 9.75
N ILE A 300 -10.28 25.65 8.82
CA ILE A 300 -11.59 25.12 8.47
C ILE A 300 -11.74 25.25 6.96
N GLU A 301 -11.88 24.13 6.27
CA GLU A 301 -12.33 24.03 4.88
C GLU A 301 -13.83 23.68 4.85
N ASP A 302 -14.56 23.92 3.74
CA ASP A 302 -16.01 23.67 3.72
C ASP A 302 -16.61 23.64 2.30
N ILE A 303 -16.94 22.43 1.82
CA ILE A 303 -17.55 22.19 0.51
C ILE A 303 -19.11 22.23 0.66
N PRO A 304 -19.87 22.84 -0.29
CA PRO A 304 -21.19 23.37 0.06
C PRO A 304 -22.37 22.38 0.13
N THR A 305 -22.77 22.04 1.37
CA THR A 305 -24.11 21.55 1.76
C THR A 305 -24.90 22.63 2.55
N LYS A 306 -26.27 22.66 2.56
CA LYS A 306 -27.12 23.78 3.08
C LYS A 306 -28.62 23.44 3.42
N GLY A 307 -28.92 22.76 4.53
CA GLY A 307 -30.23 22.11 4.81
C GLY A 307 -31.53 22.94 4.99
N LEU A 308 -32.62 22.23 5.36
CA LEU A 308 -34.04 22.66 5.36
C LEU A 308 -34.85 22.34 6.66
N PHE A 309 -34.52 23.00 7.79
CA PHE A 309 -35.20 23.02 9.12
C PHE A 309 -35.10 21.80 10.12
N GLY A 310 -34.61 22.00 11.37
CA GLY A 310 -35.28 21.50 12.61
C GLY A 310 -34.61 20.77 13.84
N GLU A 311 -33.69 21.31 14.68
CA GLU A 311 -33.53 20.92 16.13
C GLU A 311 -32.18 20.67 16.92
N ARG A 312 -30.96 21.27 16.77
CA ARG A 312 -29.83 21.05 17.76
C ARG A 312 -28.64 22.07 17.86
N HIS A 313 -28.47 22.74 19.02
CA HIS A 313 -27.33 23.62 19.45
C HIS A 313 -27.29 25.10 18.95
N GLY A 314 -26.43 25.92 19.56
CA GLY A 314 -26.34 27.38 19.37
C GLY A 314 -27.42 28.21 20.09
N THR A 315 -27.17 29.52 20.31
CA THR A 315 -28.18 30.40 20.96
C THR A 315 -29.26 30.86 19.99
N ILE A 316 -30.46 31.19 20.49
CA ILE A 316 -31.58 31.69 19.68
C ILE A 316 -31.19 32.97 18.92
N GLY A 317 -30.36 33.85 19.52
CA GLY A 317 -29.88 35.07 18.87
C GLY A 317 -28.95 34.77 17.69
N GLN A 318 -28.00 33.83 17.87
CA GLN A 318 -27.06 33.42 16.83
C GLN A 318 -27.82 32.81 15.63
N ARG A 319 -28.67 31.81 15.90
CA ARG A 319 -29.51 31.13 14.89
C ARG A 319 -30.37 32.11 14.07
N VAL A 320 -30.86 33.19 14.69
CA VAL A 320 -31.62 34.23 13.99
C VAL A 320 -30.72 35.09 13.11
N MET A 321 -29.51 35.44 13.55
CA MET A 321 -28.54 36.17 12.73
C MET A 321 -28.02 35.34 11.55
N ASP A 322 -27.63 34.09 11.78
CA ASP A 322 -27.15 33.17 10.74
C ASP A 322 -28.24 32.96 9.66
N ARG A 323 -29.50 32.78 10.09
CA ARG A 323 -30.67 32.66 9.20
C ARG A 323 -31.05 33.95 8.46
N LEU A 324 -30.72 35.13 9.01
CA LEU A 324 -30.96 36.43 8.35
C LEU A 324 -29.82 36.85 7.41
N THR A 325 -28.59 36.40 7.67
CA THR A 325 -27.40 36.73 6.88
C THR A 325 -27.04 35.69 5.82
N GLY A 326 -27.52 34.45 5.97
CA GLY A 326 -27.23 33.34 5.08
C GLY A 326 -25.83 32.72 5.26
N LYS A 327 -25.13 33.06 6.36
CA LYS A 327 -23.84 32.48 6.74
C LYS A 327 -24.02 31.53 7.91
N VAL A 328 -23.35 30.38 7.85
CA VAL A 328 -23.11 29.54 9.04
C VAL A 328 -21.87 30.08 9.74
N THR A 329 -21.88 30.15 11.07
CA THR A 329 -20.69 30.42 11.88
C THR A 329 -20.19 29.09 12.44
N TYR A 330 -18.94 28.74 12.15
CA TYR A 330 -18.26 27.59 12.75
C TYR A 330 -17.56 28.03 14.03
N TYR A 331 -17.57 27.18 15.04
CA TYR A 331 -16.87 27.34 16.31
C TYR A 331 -15.91 26.17 16.44
N VAL A 332 -14.64 26.44 16.71
CA VAL A 332 -13.69 25.40 17.14
C VAL A 332 -13.33 25.71 18.59
N ASP A 333 -13.81 24.86 19.49
CA ASP A 333 -13.48 24.94 20.92
C ASP A 333 -12.22 24.09 21.17
N ILE A 334 -11.09 24.78 21.33
CA ILE A 334 -9.76 24.18 21.55
C ILE A 334 -9.50 24.12 23.05
N SER A 335 -9.33 22.92 23.59
CA SER A 335 -8.91 22.69 24.98
C SER A 335 -7.44 22.30 25.02
N LEU A 336 -6.63 23.10 25.72
CA LEU A 336 -5.21 22.84 25.95
C LEU A 336 -5.05 22.19 27.33
N TYR A 337 -4.42 21.02 27.37
CA TYR A 337 -4.25 20.24 28.60
C TYR A 337 -2.79 20.34 29.10
N PRO A 338 -2.58 20.73 30.38
CA PRO A 338 -1.25 20.86 30.95
C PRO A 338 -0.61 19.49 31.21
N GLY A 339 0.72 19.41 31.21
CA GLY A 339 1.43 18.14 31.42
C GLY A 339 2.93 18.30 31.65
N GLU A 340 3.59 17.18 31.99
CA GLU A 340 5.05 17.08 32.06
C GLU A 340 5.56 15.93 31.17
N GLU A 341 6.76 16.09 30.61
CA GLU A 341 7.49 15.03 29.91
C GLU A 341 8.53 14.42 30.87
N ILE A 342 8.67 13.11 30.83
CA ILE A 342 9.71 12.35 31.53
C ILE A 342 10.45 11.43 30.54
N GLU A 343 11.77 11.49 30.55
CA GLU A 343 12.63 10.52 29.85
C GLU A 343 12.49 9.14 30.50
N LEU A 344 12.40 8.08 29.68
CA LEU A 344 12.49 6.70 30.17
C LEU A 344 13.98 6.30 30.14
N PRO A 345 14.62 6.02 31.31
CA PRO A 345 16.07 5.85 31.38
C PRO A 345 16.59 4.52 30.84
N GLU A 346 15.71 3.55 30.56
CA GLU A 346 16.06 2.28 29.91
C GLU A 346 15.66 2.29 28.43
N ILE A 347 16.64 1.99 27.57
CA ILE A 347 16.45 1.75 26.13
C ILE A 347 15.82 0.35 25.94
N PRO A 348 14.81 0.17 25.07
CA PRO A 348 14.29 -1.15 24.74
C PRO A 348 15.36 -2.04 24.08
N PRO A 349 15.33 -3.37 24.30
CA PRO A 349 16.28 -4.28 23.65
C PRO A 349 16.01 -4.39 22.15
N PHE A 350 16.99 -4.91 21.41
CA PHE A 350 16.80 -5.35 20.03
C PHE A 350 15.57 -6.26 19.90
N MET A 351 14.74 -6.00 18.87
CA MET A 351 13.39 -6.53 18.68
C MET A 351 12.56 -6.55 19.98
N ALA A 352 12.36 -5.38 20.59
CA ALA A 352 11.48 -5.22 21.73
C ALA A 352 10.02 -5.48 21.30
N ARG A 353 9.33 -6.36 22.05
CA ARG A 353 7.93 -6.73 21.84
C ARG A 353 7.16 -6.73 23.17
N ASN A 354 5.82 -6.77 23.08
CA ASN A 354 4.88 -6.78 24.21
C ASN A 354 5.15 -5.67 25.25
N ALA A 355 5.21 -4.42 24.79
CA ALA A 355 5.51 -3.25 25.61
C ALA A 355 4.26 -2.77 26.37
N ASP A 356 4.12 -3.25 27.61
CA ASP A 356 3.06 -2.84 28.54
C ASP A 356 3.46 -1.58 29.32
N PHE A 357 2.59 -0.57 29.36
CA PHE A 357 2.69 0.62 30.21
C PHE A 357 1.43 0.77 31.09
N GLU A 358 1.60 1.01 32.38
CA GLU A 358 0.50 1.25 33.33
C GLU A 358 0.76 2.48 34.20
N LEU A 359 -0.04 3.54 34.00
CA LEU A 359 0.01 4.78 34.77
C LEU A 359 -1.02 4.74 35.91
N LYS A 360 -0.53 4.81 37.16
CA LYS A 360 -1.32 4.85 38.41
C LYS A 360 -1.11 6.20 39.08
N TRP A 361 -2.16 6.82 39.65
CA TRP A 361 -2.03 8.08 40.38
C TRP A 361 -2.93 8.21 41.60
N ASN A 362 -2.58 9.17 42.46
CA ASN A 362 -3.35 9.57 43.63
C ASN A 362 -3.60 11.09 43.58
N GLY A 363 -4.86 11.52 43.64
CA GLY A 363 -5.30 12.91 43.65
C GLY A 363 -6.78 13.03 43.28
N ASP A 364 -7.29 14.25 43.12
CA ASP A 364 -8.68 14.51 42.70
C ASP A 364 -8.87 14.61 41.17
N GLY A 365 -7.80 14.85 40.41
CA GLY A 365 -7.81 14.90 38.94
C GLY A 365 -7.54 13.57 38.24
N LYS A 366 -7.43 13.64 36.91
CA LYS A 366 -7.21 12.52 35.99
C LYS A 366 -5.95 12.74 35.17
N LEU A 367 -5.16 11.67 34.95
CA LEU A 367 -3.96 11.72 34.13
C LEU A 367 -4.11 10.85 32.87
N GLY A 368 -3.60 11.35 31.75
CA GLY A 368 -3.38 10.62 30.51
C GLY A 368 -1.91 10.29 30.32
N LEU A 369 -1.63 9.34 29.43
CA LEU A 369 -0.29 8.92 29.03
C LEU A 369 -0.17 9.03 27.50
N VAL A 370 0.92 9.60 27.01
CA VAL A 370 1.39 9.44 25.62
C VAL A 370 2.83 8.95 25.67
N ILE A 371 3.22 8.03 24.79
CA ILE A 371 4.61 7.61 24.62
C ILE A 371 5.14 8.26 23.34
N LEU A 372 6.28 8.94 23.45
CA LEU A 372 7.02 9.54 22.35
C LEU A 372 8.33 8.80 22.13
N ASP A 373 8.77 8.73 20.88
CA ASP A 373 10.14 8.35 20.52
C ASP A 373 11.12 9.55 20.63
N GLU A 374 12.32 9.39 20.09
CA GLU A 374 13.31 10.47 19.93
C GLU A 374 12.93 11.54 18.89
N ASN A 375 12.20 11.17 17.84
CA ASN A 375 11.78 12.07 16.76
C ASN A 375 10.55 12.94 17.13
N ASN A 376 9.96 12.69 18.31
CA ASN A 376 8.71 13.27 18.86
C ASN A 376 7.41 12.64 18.32
N VAL A 377 7.48 11.52 17.60
CA VAL A 377 6.33 10.74 17.12
C VAL A 377 5.56 10.16 18.31
N ALA A 378 4.25 10.36 18.35
CA ALA A 378 3.38 9.73 19.33
C ALA A 378 3.09 8.26 18.95
N VAL A 379 4.00 7.35 19.30
CA VAL A 379 3.89 5.92 18.99
C VAL A 379 2.73 5.20 19.72
N GLY A 380 2.14 5.82 20.75
CA GLY A 380 0.90 5.33 21.36
C GLY A 380 0.40 6.18 22.52
N GLU A 381 -0.90 6.11 22.79
CA GLU A 381 -1.55 6.93 23.82
C GLU A 381 -2.69 6.24 24.59
N ALA A 382 -2.92 6.72 25.81
CA ALA A 382 -4.03 6.34 26.67
C ALA A 382 -4.53 7.58 27.43
N VAL A 383 -5.50 8.28 26.84
CA VAL A 383 -5.98 9.62 27.25
C VAL A 383 -7.44 9.64 27.73
N MET A 384 -7.93 8.53 28.31
CA MET A 384 -9.30 8.43 28.84
C MET A 384 -9.46 9.19 30.17
N ASP A 385 -10.46 10.08 30.29
CA ASP A 385 -10.73 10.82 31.53
C ASP A 385 -11.54 10.01 32.57
N ASN A 386 -12.29 9.00 32.12
CA ASN A 386 -13.24 8.26 32.95
C ASN A 386 -12.63 7.13 33.80
N VAL A 387 -11.35 6.78 33.61
CA VAL A 387 -10.64 5.68 34.30
C VAL A 387 -9.90 6.12 35.58
N SER A 388 -9.40 5.17 36.37
CA SER A 388 -8.54 5.40 37.56
C SER A 388 -7.06 5.09 37.34
N THR A 389 -6.72 4.53 36.18
CA THR A 389 -5.40 4.08 35.75
C THR A 389 -5.40 4.07 34.23
N GLN A 390 -4.35 4.56 33.57
CA GLN A 390 -4.17 4.30 32.14
C GLN A 390 -3.45 2.97 31.94
N LYS A 391 -3.79 2.30 30.85
CA LYS A 391 -3.05 1.15 30.32
C LYS A 391 -2.86 1.37 28.83
N LEU A 392 -1.62 1.25 28.38
CA LEU A 392 -1.24 1.22 26.98
C LEU A 392 -0.46 -0.09 26.76
N HIS A 393 -0.77 -0.77 25.67
CA HIS A 393 0.02 -1.89 25.16
C HIS A 393 0.45 -1.49 23.76
N LEU A 394 1.71 -1.76 23.43
CA LEU A 394 2.23 -1.72 22.08
C LEU A 394 2.84 -3.10 21.79
N ASP A 395 2.49 -3.69 20.66
CA ASP A 395 3.03 -5.00 20.25
C ASP A 395 4.55 -4.94 20.13
N GLN A 396 5.11 -3.78 19.70
CA GLN A 396 6.54 -3.56 19.54
C GLN A 396 7.06 -2.18 19.99
N LEU A 397 8.39 -2.09 20.15
CA LEU A 397 9.16 -0.85 20.18
C LEU A 397 10.44 -1.02 19.34
N GLY A 398 10.91 0.07 18.74
CA GLY A 398 12.25 0.18 18.15
C GLY A 398 13.34 0.35 19.22
N ALA A 399 14.60 0.22 18.81
CA ALA A 399 15.77 0.21 19.70
C ALA A 399 16.20 1.60 20.21
N GLY A 400 15.50 2.68 19.85
CA GLY A 400 15.81 4.05 20.26
C GLY A 400 15.38 4.46 21.67
N THR A 401 15.42 5.76 21.93
CA THR A 401 15.08 6.40 23.20
C THR A 401 13.63 6.90 23.25
N TYR A 402 13.01 6.82 24.43
CA TYR A 402 11.58 7.12 24.61
C TYR A 402 11.30 8.08 25.77
N ARG A 403 10.20 8.83 25.66
CA ARG A 403 9.64 9.69 26.70
C ARG A 403 8.20 9.32 26.98
N ALA A 404 7.76 9.48 28.22
CA ALA A 404 6.35 9.47 28.58
C ALA A 404 5.87 10.89 28.88
N VAL A 405 4.74 11.27 28.27
CA VAL A 405 4.03 12.51 28.50
C VAL A 405 2.90 12.25 29.48
N ILE A 406 2.93 12.92 30.64
CA ILE A 406 1.92 12.78 31.69
C ILE A 406 1.00 14.00 31.64
N VAL A 407 -0.21 13.81 31.12
CA VAL A 407 -1.16 14.89 30.79
C VAL A 407 -2.25 15.00 31.86
N GLN A 408 -2.51 16.18 32.41
CA GLN A 408 -3.68 16.42 33.27
C GLN A 408 -4.94 16.56 32.41
N LEU A 409 -5.83 15.56 32.42
CA LEU A 409 -7.04 15.48 31.60
C LEU A 409 -8.27 16.19 32.22
N THR A 410 -8.26 16.43 33.53
CA THR A 410 -9.34 17.15 34.24
C THR A 410 -8.79 18.20 35.19
N GLU A 411 -9.62 19.17 35.56
CA GLU A 411 -9.32 20.08 36.68
C GLU A 411 -8.97 19.29 37.95
N SER A 412 -8.06 19.86 38.76
CA SER A 412 -7.61 19.30 40.03
C SER A 412 -7.28 20.42 41.02
N ASN A 413 -7.51 20.17 42.30
CA ASN A 413 -7.22 21.11 43.39
C ASN A 413 -5.98 20.68 44.20
N SER A 414 -5.34 19.56 43.83
CA SER A 414 -4.23 18.95 44.57
C SER A 414 -3.11 18.48 43.65
N THR A 415 -1.88 18.44 44.16
CA THR A 415 -0.74 17.82 43.45
C THR A 415 -0.98 16.32 43.31
N MET A 416 -1.10 15.86 42.07
CA MET A 416 -1.28 14.44 41.77
C MET A 416 0.08 13.74 41.78
N SER A 417 0.24 12.73 42.64
CA SER A 417 1.44 11.87 42.62
C SER A 417 1.15 10.61 41.81
N TYR A 418 2.02 10.29 40.86
CA TYR A 418 1.87 9.15 39.96
C TYR A 418 3.06 8.18 40.01
N THR A 419 2.79 7.00 39.48
CA THR A 419 3.73 5.90 39.25
C THR A 419 3.44 5.35 37.85
N LEU A 420 4.41 5.44 36.95
CA LEU A 420 4.39 4.79 35.65
C LEU A 420 5.20 3.50 35.77
N GLU A 421 4.56 2.36 35.57
CA GLU A 421 5.22 1.05 35.48
C GLU A 421 5.26 0.63 34.02
N TYR A 422 6.40 0.12 33.54
CA TYR A 422 6.53 -0.36 32.16
C TYR A 422 7.36 -1.64 32.07
N SER A 423 7.07 -2.45 31.05
CA SER A 423 7.77 -3.71 30.81
C SER A 423 7.74 -4.12 29.34
N TRP A 424 8.86 -4.62 28.84
CA TRP A 424 9.04 -5.17 27.51
C TRP A 424 9.95 -6.40 27.55
N GLU A 425 9.86 -7.23 26.53
CA GLU A 425 10.67 -8.43 26.30
C GLU A 425 11.35 -8.36 24.93
N SER A 426 12.41 -9.13 24.72
CA SER A 426 13.08 -9.23 23.40
C SER A 426 12.60 -10.48 22.66
N ARG A 427 12.34 -10.36 21.35
CA ARG A 427 11.83 -11.46 20.51
C ARG A 427 12.93 -12.38 19.95
N LEU A 428 14.10 -11.80 19.71
CA LEU A 428 15.26 -12.43 19.06
C LEU A 428 16.54 -11.73 19.54
N LYS A 429 17.69 -12.40 19.52
CA LYS A 429 18.98 -11.73 19.77
C LYS A 429 19.51 -11.09 18.48
N GLU A 430 20.14 -9.93 18.60
CA GLU A 430 20.83 -9.24 17.50
C GLU A 430 21.84 -10.15 16.77
N GLU A 431 22.59 -10.98 17.52
CA GLU A 431 23.50 -12.00 16.99
C GLU A 431 22.78 -13.03 16.08
N GLU A 432 21.56 -13.43 16.44
CA GLU A 432 20.76 -14.39 15.66
C GLU A 432 20.09 -13.73 14.45
N ALA A 433 19.70 -12.46 14.58
CA ALA A 433 19.22 -11.65 13.45
C ALA A 433 20.33 -11.40 12.41
N ASN A 434 21.57 -11.19 12.86
CA ASN A 434 22.72 -11.08 11.98
C ASN A 434 22.93 -12.34 11.14
N TYR A 435 22.63 -13.55 11.64
CA TYR A 435 22.69 -14.78 10.83
C TYR A 435 21.67 -14.82 9.68
N LEU A 436 20.48 -14.24 9.86
CA LEU A 436 19.49 -14.08 8.79
C LEU A 436 20.00 -13.08 7.74
N MET A 437 20.48 -11.91 8.18
CA MET A 437 20.99 -10.89 7.27
C MET A 437 22.27 -11.29 6.54
N ASN A 438 23.16 -12.04 7.19
CA ASN A 438 24.36 -12.63 6.57
C ASN A 438 23.98 -13.50 5.37
N ALA A 439 22.91 -14.29 5.49
CA ALA A 439 22.39 -15.11 4.40
C ALA A 439 21.68 -14.29 3.31
N ALA A 440 20.87 -13.30 3.69
CA ALA A 440 20.06 -12.52 2.76
C ALA A 440 20.90 -11.55 1.90
N GLU A 441 21.72 -10.71 2.53
CA GLU A 441 22.66 -9.83 1.83
C GLU A 441 23.75 -10.66 1.12
N GLY A 442 24.15 -11.78 1.71
CA GLY A 442 25.04 -12.75 1.08
C GLY A 442 24.48 -13.29 -0.23
N ALA A 443 23.16 -13.57 -0.29
CA ALA A 443 22.47 -14.06 -1.48
C ALA A 443 22.36 -12.99 -2.58
N VAL A 444 22.05 -11.74 -2.22
CA VAL A 444 22.04 -10.61 -3.16
C VAL A 444 23.43 -10.38 -3.75
N LEU A 445 24.47 -10.30 -2.91
CA LEU A 445 25.84 -10.14 -3.37
C LEU A 445 26.28 -11.32 -4.26
N ALA A 446 25.95 -12.55 -3.88
CA ALA A 446 26.26 -13.77 -4.63
C ALA A 446 25.64 -13.78 -6.03
N SER A 447 24.38 -13.34 -6.16
CA SER A 447 23.67 -13.16 -7.43
C SER A 447 24.36 -12.11 -8.31
N VAL A 448 24.67 -10.94 -7.75
CA VAL A 448 25.28 -9.80 -8.45
C VAL A 448 26.69 -10.11 -8.97
N ILE A 449 27.48 -10.94 -8.27
CA ILE A 449 28.84 -11.33 -8.69
C ILE A 449 28.91 -12.70 -9.40
N ASN A 450 27.79 -13.42 -9.55
CA ASN A 450 27.71 -14.81 -10.02
C ASN A 450 28.68 -15.75 -9.28
N ALA A 451 28.41 -15.95 -8.00
CA ALA A 451 29.12 -16.88 -7.13
C ALA A 451 28.12 -17.72 -6.31
N PRO A 452 28.48 -18.95 -5.91
CA PRO A 452 27.69 -19.70 -4.94
C PRO A 452 27.69 -19.01 -3.57
N LEU A 453 26.54 -19.05 -2.89
CA LEU A 453 26.42 -18.77 -1.46
C LEU A 453 26.65 -20.06 -0.67
N LEU A 454 27.48 -19.98 0.37
CA LEU A 454 27.77 -21.09 1.28
C LEU A 454 27.69 -20.62 2.74
N TYR A 455 27.34 -21.53 3.64
CA TYR A 455 27.16 -21.23 5.07
C TYR A 455 28.23 -21.89 5.95
N VAL A 456 28.58 -21.21 7.05
CA VAL A 456 29.49 -21.71 8.10
C VAL A 456 28.91 -21.47 9.50
N GLU A 457 29.37 -22.26 10.48
CA GLU A 457 29.07 -22.03 11.90
C GLU A 457 29.95 -20.87 12.43
N PRO A 458 29.54 -20.14 13.49
CA PRO A 458 30.31 -19.01 14.03
C PRO A 458 31.73 -19.36 14.51
N ASP A 459 31.95 -20.61 14.93
CA ASP A 459 33.22 -21.11 15.48
C ASP A 459 33.80 -22.33 14.73
N ASN A 460 33.20 -22.74 13.61
CA ASN A 460 33.57 -23.97 12.89
C ASN A 460 33.20 -23.93 11.38
N ILE A 461 33.95 -24.67 10.55
CA ILE A 461 33.64 -24.83 9.13
C ILE A 461 33.00 -26.21 8.91
N PRO A 462 31.70 -26.29 8.54
CA PRO A 462 31.03 -27.53 8.22
C PRO A 462 31.76 -28.32 7.12
N ALA A 463 31.88 -29.64 7.31
CA ALA A 463 32.63 -30.48 6.38
C ALA A 463 31.98 -30.56 4.98
N CYS A 464 30.68 -30.32 4.87
CA CYS A 464 29.98 -30.13 3.59
C CYS A 464 30.52 -28.88 2.86
N THR A 465 30.50 -27.72 3.52
CA THR A 465 31.00 -26.44 3.00
C THR A 465 32.48 -26.52 2.60
N GLU A 466 33.33 -27.08 3.47
CA GLU A 466 34.77 -27.21 3.21
C GLU A 466 35.05 -28.08 1.97
N ASN A 467 34.26 -29.15 1.75
CA ASN A 467 34.34 -29.98 0.55
C ASN A 467 33.72 -29.32 -0.69
N ALA A 468 32.69 -28.48 -0.54
CA ALA A 468 32.09 -27.73 -1.64
C ALA A 468 33.10 -26.75 -2.23
N MET A 469 33.69 -25.88 -1.40
CA MET A 469 34.71 -24.90 -1.82
C MET A 469 35.89 -25.57 -2.54
N LYS A 470 36.39 -26.69 -2.00
CA LYS A 470 37.50 -27.46 -2.59
C LYS A 470 37.17 -28.11 -3.93
N LYS A 471 35.94 -28.60 -4.13
CA LYS A 471 35.48 -29.17 -5.42
C LYS A 471 35.28 -28.08 -6.48
N LEU A 472 34.66 -26.98 -6.08
CA LEU A 472 34.38 -25.83 -6.96
C LEU A 472 35.65 -25.07 -7.35
N GLY A 473 36.74 -25.24 -6.61
CA GLY A 473 38.03 -24.62 -6.91
C GLY A 473 38.14 -23.17 -6.45
N VAL A 474 37.34 -22.79 -5.44
CA VAL A 474 37.28 -21.46 -4.84
C VAL A 474 38.66 -21.01 -4.40
N ARG A 475 38.96 -19.72 -4.65
CA ARG A 475 40.21 -19.05 -4.26
C ARG A 475 39.97 -17.72 -3.59
N ASN A 476 38.86 -17.08 -3.92
CA ASN A 476 38.47 -15.76 -3.49
C ASN A 476 37.22 -15.91 -2.63
N ILE A 477 37.20 -15.27 -1.45
CA ILE A 477 36.11 -15.38 -0.49
C ILE A 477 35.58 -13.98 -0.18
N TYR A 478 34.27 -13.81 -0.25
CA TYR A 478 33.54 -12.67 0.27
C TYR A 478 32.86 -13.13 1.57
N LEU A 479 33.44 -12.78 2.71
CA LEU A 479 32.96 -13.21 4.03
C LEU A 479 31.91 -12.24 4.55
N VAL A 480 30.75 -12.74 4.97
CA VAL A 480 29.66 -11.96 5.57
C VAL A 480 29.48 -12.43 7.02
N ASP A 481 29.86 -11.56 7.96
CA ASP A 481 29.78 -11.75 9.42
C ASP A 481 29.35 -10.44 10.08
N ILE A 482 28.11 -10.00 9.83
CA ILE A 482 27.55 -8.79 10.41
C ILE A 482 27.59 -8.88 11.94
N GLY A 483 28.11 -7.84 12.59
CA GLY A 483 28.47 -7.82 14.01
C GLY A 483 29.92 -8.20 14.31
N GLY A 484 30.61 -8.93 13.42
CA GLY A 484 32.05 -9.24 13.53
C GLY A 484 32.39 -10.15 14.72
N ASN A 485 31.50 -11.08 15.07
CA ASN A 485 31.59 -11.91 16.27
C ASN A 485 32.14 -13.33 15.99
N ALA A 486 32.23 -13.75 14.72
CA ALA A 486 32.61 -15.12 14.39
C ALA A 486 34.12 -15.36 14.54
N THR A 487 34.50 -16.47 15.19
CA THR A 487 35.90 -16.86 15.35
C THR A 487 36.41 -17.69 14.16
N VAL A 488 35.51 -18.25 13.36
CA VAL A 488 35.79 -19.05 12.15
C VAL A 488 36.58 -18.29 11.06
N ALA A 489 36.57 -16.96 11.09
CA ALA A 489 37.17 -16.11 10.06
C ALA A 489 38.68 -16.36 9.83
N GLU A 490 39.44 -16.77 10.85
CA GLU A 490 40.85 -17.14 10.68
C GLU A 490 41.02 -18.51 9.99
N ASP A 491 40.15 -19.48 10.28
CA ASP A 491 40.21 -20.81 9.65
C ASP A 491 39.77 -20.77 8.17
N ILE A 492 38.84 -19.86 7.82
CA ILE A 492 38.40 -19.62 6.43
C ILE A 492 39.57 -19.21 5.53
N LYS A 493 40.57 -18.49 6.06
CA LYS A 493 41.80 -18.09 5.33
C LYS A 493 42.68 -19.29 4.94
N SER A 494 42.41 -20.49 5.47
CA SER A 494 43.06 -21.73 5.01
C SER A 494 42.46 -22.29 3.71
N LEU A 495 41.25 -21.84 3.34
CA LEU A 495 40.51 -22.30 2.15
C LEU A 495 40.66 -21.34 0.95
N GLY A 496 40.87 -20.04 1.20
CA GLY A 496 41.06 -19.04 0.15
C GLY A 496 41.47 -17.65 0.67
N GLU A 497 41.75 -16.74 -0.26
CA GLU A 497 41.99 -15.32 0.00
C GLU A 497 40.66 -14.62 0.25
N ILE A 498 40.46 -14.10 1.47
CA ILE A 498 39.31 -13.22 1.77
C ILE A 498 39.55 -11.90 1.05
N LYS A 499 38.83 -11.67 -0.06
CA LYS A 499 38.86 -10.44 -0.84
C LYS A 499 38.21 -9.28 -0.09
N LYS A 500 37.11 -9.57 0.60
CA LYS A 500 36.36 -8.62 1.42
C LYS A 500 35.63 -9.35 2.54
N GLU A 501 35.47 -8.64 3.64
CA GLU A 501 34.85 -9.07 4.89
C GLU A 501 33.85 -7.97 5.26
N TYR A 502 32.58 -8.35 5.47
CA TYR A 502 31.48 -7.44 5.79
C TYR A 502 31.03 -7.68 7.22
N THR A 503 31.30 -6.71 8.10
CA THR A 503 30.93 -6.76 9.53
C THR A 503 29.82 -5.78 9.92
N SER A 504 29.31 -5.01 8.95
CA SER A 504 28.20 -4.07 9.12
C SER A 504 27.45 -3.88 7.79
N LEU A 505 26.16 -3.56 7.88
CA LEU A 505 25.24 -3.57 6.72
C LEU A 505 25.50 -2.38 5.77
N ILE A 506 25.62 -1.15 6.28
CA ILE A 506 25.77 0.05 5.44
C ILE A 506 26.96 -0.03 4.45
N PRO A 507 28.16 -0.53 4.81
CA PRO A 507 29.23 -0.77 3.84
C PRO A 507 28.94 -1.87 2.81
N MET A 508 28.10 -2.86 3.14
CA MET A 508 27.68 -3.91 2.21
C MET A 508 26.62 -3.40 1.23
N TYR A 509 25.64 -2.64 1.72
CA TYR A 509 24.63 -1.96 0.91
C TYR A 509 25.27 -1.06 -0.15
N ARG A 510 26.21 -0.21 0.28
CA ARG A 510 26.99 0.64 -0.61
C ARG A 510 27.81 -0.16 -1.62
N ASP A 511 28.32 -1.34 -1.27
CA ASP A 511 29.07 -2.19 -2.19
C ASP A 511 28.20 -2.77 -3.30
N ILE A 512 27.00 -3.29 -2.96
CA ILE A 512 26.04 -3.81 -3.93
C ILE A 512 25.66 -2.69 -4.92
N ARG A 513 25.26 -1.51 -4.41
CA ARG A 513 25.00 -0.31 -5.21
C ARG A 513 26.19 0.11 -6.09
N ASN A 514 27.43 -0.04 -5.62
CA ASN A 514 28.63 0.27 -6.39
C ASN A 514 28.93 -0.74 -7.51
N ILE A 515 28.36 -1.94 -7.48
CA ILE A 515 28.52 -2.96 -8.55
C ILE A 515 27.42 -2.83 -9.61
N THR A 516 26.17 -2.59 -9.19
CA THR A 516 25.00 -2.52 -10.09
C THR A 516 24.73 -1.11 -10.63
N HIS A 517 25.07 -0.08 -9.86
CA HIS A 517 24.76 1.34 -10.08
C HIS A 517 23.29 1.74 -9.91
N GLU A 518 22.46 0.85 -9.37
CA GLU A 518 21.04 1.14 -9.11
C GLU A 518 20.78 1.89 -7.80
N ASN A 519 19.58 2.46 -7.68
CA ASN A 519 19.10 3.28 -6.55
C ASN A 519 17.70 2.85 -6.08
N ASP A 520 17.30 1.61 -6.38
CA ASP A 520 16.07 1.02 -5.86
C ASP A 520 16.26 0.57 -4.40
N VAL A 521 15.18 0.54 -3.64
CA VAL A 521 15.16 0.19 -2.22
C VAL A 521 14.13 -0.92 -1.97
N VAL A 522 14.59 -2.06 -1.47
CA VAL A 522 13.72 -3.17 -1.05
C VAL A 522 13.67 -3.19 0.48
N PHE A 523 12.48 -2.94 1.04
CA PHE A 523 12.23 -3.06 2.48
C PHE A 523 11.62 -4.43 2.84
N THR A 524 12.05 -5.00 3.96
CA THR A 524 11.46 -6.17 4.60
C THR A 524 11.47 -5.97 6.12
N THR A 525 10.87 -6.90 6.85
CA THR A 525 11.15 -7.12 8.28
C THR A 525 11.79 -8.51 8.47
N ILE A 526 12.37 -8.74 9.64
CA ILE A 526 12.74 -10.07 10.15
C ILE A 526 11.79 -10.56 11.25
N ASP A 527 10.64 -9.91 11.46
CA ASP A 527 9.58 -10.50 12.29
C ASP A 527 8.97 -11.75 11.61
N PRO A 528 8.52 -12.74 12.40
CA PRO A 528 7.75 -13.86 11.90
C PRO A 528 6.35 -13.43 11.44
N TRP A 529 5.88 -14.00 10.33
CA TRP A 529 4.60 -13.64 9.71
C TRP A 529 3.42 -13.65 10.69
N THR A 530 2.80 -12.48 10.84
CA THR A 530 1.54 -12.22 11.53
C THR A 530 0.36 -12.60 10.61
N TYR A 531 -0.15 -13.81 10.79
CA TYR A 531 -1.29 -14.30 10.01
C TYR A 531 -2.62 -13.70 10.50
N TRP A 532 -3.55 -13.53 9.57
CA TRP A 532 -4.84 -12.88 9.77
C TRP A 532 -5.94 -13.64 9.01
N LEU A 533 -7.19 -13.43 9.42
CA LEU A 533 -8.37 -14.13 8.88
C LEU A 533 -9.31 -13.16 8.17
N VAL A 534 -9.91 -13.61 7.07
CA VAL A 534 -10.47 -12.75 6.00
C VAL A 534 -11.56 -11.80 6.50
N GLU A 535 -12.51 -12.32 7.29
CA GLU A 535 -13.62 -11.52 7.83
C GLU A 535 -13.23 -10.75 9.11
N LYS A 536 -12.07 -11.03 9.71
CA LYS A 536 -11.62 -10.39 10.96
C LYS A 536 -10.78 -9.14 10.74
N LEU A 537 -9.98 -9.09 9.66
CA LEU A 537 -9.10 -7.97 9.30
C LEU A 537 -8.21 -7.46 10.46
N GLN A 538 -7.67 -8.39 11.25
CA GLN A 538 -6.77 -8.14 12.38
C GLN A 538 -5.79 -9.32 12.54
N PRO A 539 -4.68 -9.16 13.28
CA PRO A 539 -3.82 -10.27 13.69
C PRO A 539 -4.59 -11.40 14.40
N GLU A 540 -4.33 -12.65 14.01
CA GLU A 540 -4.79 -13.88 14.70
C GLU A 540 -3.63 -14.57 15.43
N GLY A 541 -2.39 -14.41 14.97
CA GLY A 541 -1.17 -14.83 15.65
C GLY A 541 0.06 -14.78 14.74
N GLU A 542 1.18 -15.30 15.22
CA GLU A 542 2.47 -15.32 14.51
C GLU A 542 2.89 -16.75 14.10
N LYS A 543 3.74 -16.84 13.06
CA LYS A 543 4.36 -18.08 12.57
C LYS A 543 5.89 -18.00 12.66
N ASN A 544 6.46 -18.46 13.78
CA ASN A 544 7.90 -18.36 14.09
C ASN A 544 8.87 -18.84 12.97
N GLY A 545 8.43 -19.74 12.09
CA GLY A 545 9.21 -20.27 10.98
C GLY A 545 8.73 -19.80 9.60
N ALA A 546 8.32 -18.54 9.48
CA ALA A 546 7.78 -18.02 8.23
C ALA A 546 8.18 -16.55 8.06
N LEU A 547 9.29 -16.31 7.34
CA LEU A 547 9.81 -14.96 7.11
C LEU A 547 9.57 -14.51 5.66
N TYR A 548 9.58 -13.19 5.45
CA TYR A 548 9.56 -12.60 4.11
C TYR A 548 10.96 -12.46 3.49
N ILE A 549 12.01 -12.75 4.26
CA ILE A 549 13.40 -12.41 3.94
C ILE A 549 13.92 -13.11 2.67
N GLY A 550 13.57 -14.38 2.43
CA GLY A 550 13.94 -15.09 1.20
C GLY A 550 13.34 -14.46 -0.06
N PRO A 551 12.01 -14.31 -0.17
CA PRO A 551 11.35 -13.59 -1.26
C PRO A 551 11.82 -12.14 -1.44
N ALA A 552 12.08 -11.43 -0.35
CA ALA A 552 12.59 -10.06 -0.38
C ALA A 552 14.03 -10.00 -0.91
N ALA A 553 14.92 -10.92 -0.50
CA ALA A 553 16.27 -11.04 -1.04
C ALA A 553 16.28 -11.42 -2.53
N TYR A 554 15.34 -12.27 -2.99
CA TYR A 554 15.18 -12.59 -4.41
C TYR A 554 14.72 -11.35 -5.22
N THR A 555 13.83 -10.53 -4.64
CA THR A 555 13.43 -9.23 -5.21
C THR A 555 14.62 -8.28 -5.29
N ALA A 556 15.39 -8.13 -4.21
CA ALA A 556 16.59 -7.30 -4.15
C ALA A 556 17.68 -7.75 -5.15
N ALA A 557 17.87 -9.06 -5.33
CA ALA A 557 18.76 -9.61 -6.36
C ALA A 557 18.32 -9.27 -7.79
N HIS A 558 16.99 -9.28 -8.07
CA HIS A 558 16.44 -8.82 -9.33
C HIS A 558 16.61 -7.31 -9.54
N HIS A 559 16.39 -6.48 -8.51
CA HIS A 559 16.58 -5.02 -8.57
C HIS A 559 18.05 -4.58 -8.50
N GLY A 560 18.97 -5.46 -8.13
CA GLY A 560 20.40 -5.12 -7.97
C GLY A 560 20.65 -4.20 -6.77
N SER A 561 19.73 -4.18 -5.82
CA SER A 561 19.68 -3.31 -4.65
C SER A 561 20.04 -4.08 -3.37
N PRO A 562 20.45 -3.39 -2.29
CA PRO A 562 20.43 -4.00 -0.96
C PRO A 562 19.01 -4.38 -0.50
N LEU A 563 18.95 -5.23 0.53
CA LEU A 563 17.75 -5.58 1.28
C LEU A 563 17.79 -4.93 2.67
N ILE A 564 16.85 -4.01 2.91
CA ILE A 564 16.76 -3.27 4.17
C ILE A 564 15.70 -3.91 5.06
N ALA A 565 16.14 -4.75 5.99
CA ALA A 565 15.32 -5.18 7.10
C ALA A 565 15.15 -4.03 8.11
N VAL A 566 13.92 -3.56 8.32
CA VAL A 566 13.63 -2.38 9.17
C VAL A 566 14.07 -2.55 10.63
N ASP A 567 14.05 -3.79 11.16
CA ASP A 567 14.46 -4.09 12.53
C ASP A 567 15.98 -3.92 12.78
N MET A 568 16.79 -3.88 11.71
CA MET A 568 18.26 -3.94 11.80
C MET A 568 18.94 -2.58 11.94
N HIS A 569 18.19 -1.49 11.91
CA HIS A 569 18.68 -0.11 11.99
C HIS A 569 17.82 0.65 13.02
N GLU A 570 18.46 1.41 13.92
CA GLU A 570 17.78 2.02 15.07
C GLU A 570 16.64 2.94 14.61
N GLU A 571 16.94 3.80 13.64
CA GLU A 571 16.06 4.81 13.03
C GLU A 571 14.82 4.17 12.38
N LEU A 572 15.01 3.10 11.61
CA LEU A 572 13.93 2.38 10.94
C LEU A 572 13.10 1.55 11.93
N SER A 573 13.76 0.93 12.92
CA SER A 573 13.09 0.14 13.96
C SER A 573 12.19 1.01 14.83
N THR A 574 12.58 2.27 15.09
CA THR A 574 11.75 3.26 15.77
C THR A 574 10.62 3.76 14.86
N ALA A 575 10.92 4.12 13.60
CA ALA A 575 9.93 4.66 12.67
C ALA A 575 8.79 3.65 12.36
N VAL A 576 9.09 2.35 12.22
CA VAL A 576 8.10 1.31 11.90
C VAL A 576 7.12 1.01 13.04
N VAL A 577 7.42 1.41 14.29
CA VAL A 577 6.50 1.24 15.43
C VAL A 577 5.15 1.88 15.15
N TRP A 578 5.12 3.18 14.85
CA TRP A 578 3.86 3.90 14.67
C TRP A 578 3.01 3.31 13.53
N PHE A 579 3.64 2.96 12.40
CA PHE A 579 2.96 2.34 11.26
C PHE A 579 2.30 1.00 11.63
N ASN A 580 2.99 0.15 12.40
CA ASN A 580 2.50 -1.16 12.81
C ASN A 580 1.40 -1.06 13.87
N GLU A 581 1.65 -0.32 14.95
CA GLU A 581 0.69 -0.16 16.06
C GLU A 581 -0.60 0.52 15.59
N TRP A 582 -0.48 1.57 14.77
CA TRP A 582 -1.64 2.24 14.17
C TRP A 582 -2.40 1.31 13.24
N TRP A 583 -1.74 0.62 12.30
CA TRP A 583 -2.46 -0.26 11.37
C TRP A 583 -3.14 -1.44 12.09
N LYS A 584 -2.49 -2.07 13.07
CA LYS A 584 -3.09 -3.14 13.88
C LYS A 584 -4.33 -2.66 14.66
N ALA A 585 -4.33 -1.42 15.17
CA ALA A 585 -5.48 -0.84 15.86
C ALA A 585 -6.60 -0.36 14.92
N HIS A 586 -6.28 -0.03 13.66
CA HIS A 586 -7.17 0.70 12.74
C HIS A 586 -7.55 -0.02 11.44
N ALA A 587 -7.01 -1.19 11.09
CA ALA A 587 -7.34 -1.89 9.83
C ALA A 587 -8.84 -2.18 9.59
N ILE A 588 -9.64 -2.31 10.66
CA ILE A 588 -11.11 -2.51 10.59
C ILE A 588 -11.89 -1.17 10.60
N ARG A 589 -11.22 -0.03 10.78
CA ARG A 589 -11.82 1.27 11.11
C ARG A 589 -11.42 2.38 10.14
N ASP A 590 -12.43 3.05 9.63
CA ASP A 590 -12.31 4.31 8.91
C ASP A 590 -11.97 5.46 9.89
N ILE A 591 -10.69 5.55 10.25
CA ILE A 591 -10.05 6.60 11.04
C ILE A 591 -8.85 7.09 10.22
N ILE A 592 -8.69 8.40 10.12
CA ILE A 592 -7.60 9.00 9.33
C ILE A 592 -6.28 8.86 10.11
N PRO A 593 -5.17 8.44 9.48
CA PRO A 593 -3.86 8.45 10.12
C PRO A 593 -3.43 9.89 10.47
N PRO A 594 -3.02 10.17 11.73
CA PRO A 594 -2.42 11.44 12.13
C PRO A 594 -1.27 11.90 11.23
N VAL A 595 -1.27 13.20 10.89
CA VAL A 595 -0.45 13.76 9.80
C VAL A 595 0.99 14.03 10.24
N ALA A 596 1.20 14.47 11.49
CA ALA A 596 2.54 14.70 12.03
C ALA A 596 3.35 13.40 12.07
N GLU A 597 2.73 12.30 12.49
CA GLU A 597 3.36 11.00 12.66
C GLU A 597 3.76 10.40 11.31
N MET A 598 2.88 10.43 10.30
CA MET A 598 3.25 10.06 8.93
C MET A 598 4.44 10.88 8.39
N TYR A 599 4.41 12.21 8.60
CA TYR A 599 5.45 13.11 8.13
C TYR A 599 6.79 12.90 8.84
N LEU A 600 6.78 12.78 10.17
CA LEU A 600 7.99 12.62 10.99
C LEU A 600 8.63 11.24 10.78
N CYS A 601 7.86 10.15 10.82
CA CYS A 601 8.38 8.82 10.51
C CYS A 601 8.90 8.75 9.06
N GLY A 602 8.20 9.36 8.11
CA GLY A 602 8.65 9.46 6.72
C GLY A 602 9.99 10.20 6.59
N ARG A 603 10.16 11.30 7.33
CA ARG A 603 11.42 12.03 7.39
C ARG A 603 12.53 11.18 7.97
N THR A 604 12.31 10.48 9.09
CA THR A 604 13.30 9.57 9.68
C THR A 604 13.76 8.48 8.71
N VAL A 605 12.86 7.94 7.87
CA VAL A 605 13.25 6.96 6.83
C VAL A 605 14.11 7.60 5.73
N TYR A 606 13.77 8.80 5.25
CA TYR A 606 14.60 9.49 4.24
C TYR A 606 15.94 10.00 4.80
N ASP A 607 15.97 10.47 6.05
CA ASP A 607 17.22 10.85 6.73
C ASP A 607 18.15 9.63 6.84
N PHE A 608 17.62 8.46 7.22
CA PHE A 608 18.36 7.19 7.18
C PHE A 608 18.84 6.83 5.77
N LEU A 609 17.99 6.91 4.73
CA LEU A 609 18.40 6.60 3.35
C LEU A 609 19.50 7.56 2.87
N GLY A 610 19.42 8.84 3.22
CA GLY A 610 20.46 9.84 2.95
C GLY A 610 21.80 9.51 3.62
N ASP A 611 21.81 9.30 4.94
CA ASP A 611 23.04 8.98 5.68
C ASP A 611 23.59 7.59 5.34
N ALA A 612 22.75 6.63 4.96
CA ALA A 612 23.14 5.34 4.40
C ALA A 612 23.73 5.47 2.98
N GLY A 613 23.43 6.53 2.23
CA GLY A 613 23.87 6.71 0.83
C GLY A 613 23.02 5.92 -0.17
N LEU A 614 21.71 5.86 0.10
CA LEU A 614 20.68 5.13 -0.64
C LEU A 614 19.63 6.05 -1.28
N ASP A 615 19.63 7.34 -0.91
CA ASP A 615 19.01 8.47 -1.64
C ASP A 615 20.01 9.03 -2.67
N GLU A 616 19.55 9.37 -3.88
CA GLU A 616 20.35 10.12 -4.87
C GLU A 616 19.70 11.47 -5.26
N PRO A 617 20.22 12.62 -4.76
CA PRO A 617 19.59 13.93 -4.94
C PRO A 617 19.28 14.30 -6.40
N GLY A 618 17.98 14.31 -6.73
CA GLY A 618 17.46 14.64 -8.06
C GLY A 618 17.13 13.44 -8.95
N LYS A 619 17.26 12.21 -8.44
CA LYS A 619 16.51 11.04 -8.91
C LYS A 619 15.15 10.96 -8.18
N VAL A 620 14.40 9.89 -8.47
CA VAL A 620 13.21 9.46 -7.76
C VAL A 620 13.40 7.95 -7.54
N GLU A 621 13.43 7.53 -6.29
CA GLU A 621 13.63 6.15 -5.86
C GLU A 621 12.45 5.26 -6.28
N SER A 622 12.72 3.99 -6.64
CA SER A 622 11.71 2.93 -6.59
C SER A 622 11.80 2.28 -5.21
N ILE A 623 10.70 2.27 -4.46
CA ILE A 623 10.65 1.68 -3.11
C ILE A 623 9.65 0.53 -3.13
N ILE A 624 10.08 -0.68 -2.78
CA ILE A 624 9.19 -1.84 -2.70
C ILE A 624 9.27 -2.52 -1.32
N THR A 625 8.13 -2.59 -0.64
CA THR A 625 7.99 -3.31 0.62
C THR A 625 7.58 -4.76 0.35
N VAL A 626 8.36 -5.73 0.83
CA VAL A 626 8.03 -7.17 0.72
C VAL A 626 7.73 -7.68 2.13
N ALA A 627 6.50 -7.41 2.59
CA ALA A 627 6.04 -7.77 3.94
C ALA A 627 4.50 -7.79 4.02
N GLY A 628 3.98 -8.63 4.93
CA GLY A 628 2.56 -8.66 5.26
C GLY A 628 2.07 -7.37 5.89
N GLN A 629 0.76 -7.13 5.80
CA GLN A 629 0.16 -5.85 6.20
C GLN A 629 0.23 -5.57 7.71
N PHE A 630 0.40 -6.59 8.56
CA PHE A 630 0.53 -6.42 10.02
C PHE A 630 1.98 -6.51 10.51
N ASP A 631 2.91 -6.85 9.61
CA ASP A 631 4.35 -6.99 9.87
C ASP A 631 5.09 -5.68 9.48
N ILE A 632 4.65 -5.04 8.39
CA ILE A 632 4.88 -3.61 8.12
C ILE A 632 3.52 -2.99 7.77
N GLY A 633 3.03 -2.05 8.56
CA GLY A 633 1.72 -1.41 8.40
C GLY A 633 1.56 -0.69 7.05
N THR A 634 0.37 -0.77 6.43
CA THR A 634 0.14 -0.19 5.08
C THR A 634 0.33 1.33 4.95
N PRO A 635 0.23 2.19 6.00
CA PRO A 635 0.53 3.62 5.83
C PRO A 635 2.03 3.89 5.57
N TRP A 636 2.93 2.93 5.80
CA TRP A 636 4.36 2.98 5.45
C TRP A 636 4.56 3.35 3.98
N ASP A 637 3.97 2.58 3.07
CA ASP A 637 4.08 2.81 1.63
C ASP A 637 3.38 4.11 1.21
N ARG A 638 2.32 4.49 1.93
CA ARG A 638 1.54 5.70 1.66
C ARG A 638 2.33 6.97 1.96
N THR A 639 3.21 6.95 2.96
CA THR A 639 4.12 8.06 3.31
C THR A 639 5.11 8.39 2.19
N PHE A 640 5.51 7.41 1.37
CA PHE A 640 6.45 7.61 0.28
C PHE A 640 5.80 8.04 -1.05
N ALA A 641 4.46 8.13 -1.10
CA ALA A 641 3.71 8.44 -2.31
C ALA A 641 3.83 9.93 -2.71
N GLY A 642 4.80 10.22 -3.57
CA GLY A 642 5.15 11.59 -3.99
C GLY A 642 6.65 11.76 -4.20
N PRO A 643 7.49 11.56 -3.16
CA PRO A 643 8.94 11.54 -3.30
C PRO A 643 9.48 10.30 -4.02
N ALA A 644 8.80 9.15 -3.95
CA ALA A 644 9.22 7.90 -4.58
C ALA A 644 8.09 7.17 -5.33
N TYR A 645 8.49 6.23 -6.20
CA TYR A 645 7.60 5.21 -6.77
C TYR A 645 7.45 4.05 -5.77
N ALA A 646 6.51 4.21 -4.83
CA ALA A 646 6.25 3.22 -3.78
C ALA A 646 5.34 2.08 -4.24
N GLY A 647 5.65 0.85 -3.85
CA GLY A 647 4.85 -0.35 -4.09
C GLY A 647 5.04 -1.41 -3.00
N ARG A 648 4.21 -2.45 -3.01
CA ARG A 648 4.24 -3.54 -2.02
C ARG A 648 3.95 -4.90 -2.64
N ILE A 649 4.62 -5.94 -2.14
CA ILE A 649 4.27 -7.35 -2.30
C ILE A 649 3.89 -7.89 -0.90
N LEU A 650 2.70 -8.48 -0.78
CA LEU A 650 2.12 -8.91 0.50
C LEU A 650 1.32 -10.21 0.38
N GLY A 651 1.10 -10.86 1.52
CA GLY A 651 0.35 -12.11 1.68
C GLY A 651 0.99 -12.96 2.76
N THR A 652 0.90 -14.28 2.63
CA THR A 652 1.85 -15.21 3.26
C THR A 652 3.24 -15.08 2.59
N PRO A 653 4.33 -15.58 3.19
CA PRO A 653 5.63 -15.69 2.50
C PRO A 653 5.59 -16.52 1.21
N VAL A 654 4.65 -17.45 1.07
CA VAL A 654 4.45 -18.24 -0.16
C VAL A 654 3.85 -17.36 -1.26
N ASP A 655 2.94 -16.44 -0.90
CA ASP A 655 2.42 -15.45 -1.83
C ASP A 655 3.50 -14.46 -2.26
N THR A 656 4.31 -13.94 -1.32
CA THR A 656 5.37 -13.01 -1.68
C THR A 656 6.41 -13.65 -2.59
N ALA A 657 6.71 -14.95 -2.44
CA ALA A 657 7.57 -15.70 -3.35
C ALA A 657 7.03 -15.71 -4.80
N TYR A 658 5.79 -16.16 -5.01
CA TYR A 658 5.24 -16.24 -6.37
C TYR A 658 4.87 -14.87 -6.94
N TRP A 659 4.52 -13.86 -6.14
CA TRP A 659 4.30 -12.49 -6.62
C TRP A 659 5.61 -11.81 -7.03
N SER A 660 6.72 -12.04 -6.31
CA SER A 660 8.05 -11.57 -6.71
C SER A 660 8.45 -12.17 -8.07
N CYS A 661 8.22 -13.48 -8.26
CA CYS A 661 8.41 -14.14 -9.55
C CYS A 661 7.45 -13.61 -10.64
N ARG A 662 6.15 -13.42 -10.32
CA ARG A 662 5.15 -12.91 -11.26
C ARG A 662 5.49 -11.50 -11.74
N ASN A 663 6.05 -10.66 -10.87
CA ASN A 663 6.54 -9.33 -11.23
C ASN A 663 7.80 -9.42 -12.12
N ALA A 664 8.85 -10.11 -11.64
CA ALA A 664 10.12 -10.26 -12.37
C ALA A 664 9.96 -10.87 -13.78
N PHE A 665 9.04 -11.84 -13.94
CA PHE A 665 8.78 -12.51 -15.22
C PHE A 665 7.57 -11.96 -16.00
N TYR A 666 6.87 -10.92 -15.52
CA TYR A 666 5.70 -10.36 -16.21
C TYR A 666 5.93 -10.08 -17.71
N PRO A 667 7.07 -9.49 -18.14
CA PRO A 667 7.34 -9.23 -19.57
C PRO A 667 7.48 -10.50 -20.44
N ALA A 668 7.62 -11.68 -19.83
CA ALA A 668 7.63 -12.97 -20.51
C ALA A 668 6.29 -13.70 -20.38
N ILE A 669 5.72 -13.81 -19.17
CA ILE A 669 4.50 -14.59 -18.96
C ILE A 669 3.25 -13.88 -19.46
N ILE A 670 3.21 -12.56 -19.65
CA ILE A 670 2.01 -11.87 -20.18
C ILE A 670 1.57 -12.41 -21.56
N PHE A 671 2.46 -13.05 -22.32
CA PHE A 671 2.14 -13.72 -23.59
C PHE A 671 1.37 -15.06 -23.45
N THR A 672 1.07 -15.53 -22.23
CA THR A 672 0.10 -16.62 -21.99
C THR A 672 -1.35 -16.12 -21.97
N ASN A 673 -1.56 -14.85 -21.62
CA ASN A 673 -2.88 -14.24 -21.48
C ASN A 673 -3.61 -14.23 -22.84
N PRO A 674 -4.84 -14.79 -22.93
CA PRO A 674 -5.63 -14.79 -24.16
C PRO A 674 -5.80 -13.42 -24.82
N ALA A 675 -5.77 -12.32 -24.04
CA ALA A 675 -5.85 -10.96 -24.53
C ALA A 675 -4.69 -10.55 -25.47
N LEU A 676 -3.55 -11.25 -25.43
CA LEU A 676 -2.43 -11.03 -26.36
C LEU A 676 -2.49 -11.89 -27.64
N ASN A 677 -3.57 -12.63 -27.87
CA ASN A 677 -3.79 -13.35 -29.13
C ASN A 677 -3.72 -12.38 -30.34
N PRO A 678 -2.86 -12.59 -31.35
CA PRO A 678 -2.79 -11.73 -32.54
C PRO A 678 -4.04 -11.80 -33.45
N ASP A 679 -4.90 -12.82 -33.29
CA ASP A 679 -6.24 -12.86 -33.90
C ASP A 679 -7.34 -12.25 -32.99
N GLY A 680 -6.99 -11.73 -31.81
CA GLY A 680 -7.90 -11.12 -30.83
C GLY A 680 -8.84 -12.10 -30.11
N ILE A 681 -9.78 -11.57 -29.33
CA ILE A 681 -10.77 -12.34 -28.55
C ILE A 681 -12.17 -11.71 -28.62
N MET A 682 -13.18 -12.41 -28.07
CA MET A 682 -14.59 -11.98 -28.04
C MET A 682 -15.03 -11.63 -26.62
N LEU A 683 -15.40 -10.37 -26.36
CA LEU A 683 -15.83 -9.86 -25.04
C LEU A 683 -17.24 -9.25 -25.09
N ILE A 684 -17.96 -9.20 -23.97
CA ILE A 684 -19.35 -8.73 -23.83
C ILE A 684 -19.38 -7.20 -23.69
N ASN A 685 -19.42 -6.50 -24.83
CA ASN A 685 -19.39 -5.04 -24.81
C ASN A 685 -20.72 -4.43 -24.34
N GLY A 686 -20.62 -3.34 -23.58
CA GLY A 686 -21.75 -2.61 -23.02
C GLY A 686 -22.59 -1.89 -24.07
N SER A 687 -23.90 -1.88 -23.83
CA SER A 687 -24.89 -1.15 -24.62
C SER A 687 -24.66 0.36 -24.62
N LYS A 688 -25.05 1.02 -25.72
CA LYS A 688 -25.04 2.48 -25.87
C LYS A 688 -26.46 2.98 -26.02
N SER A 689 -26.81 3.99 -25.23
CA SER A 689 -28.12 4.63 -25.21
C SER A 689 -28.08 6.16 -25.15
N GLU A 690 -29.14 6.76 -25.69
CA GLU A 690 -29.46 8.20 -25.70
C GLU A 690 -30.87 8.45 -25.11
N ARG A 691 -31.18 9.71 -24.78
CA ARG A 691 -32.54 10.14 -24.36
C ARG A 691 -33.23 10.94 -25.44
N LEU A 692 -34.27 10.36 -26.05
CA LEU A 692 -35.12 11.08 -27.00
C LEU A 692 -35.82 12.27 -26.31
N PRO A 693 -36.24 13.32 -27.06
CA PRO A 693 -37.05 14.44 -26.53
C PRO A 693 -38.40 14.06 -25.90
N SER A 694 -38.81 12.79 -25.99
CA SER A 694 -39.96 12.21 -25.30
C SER A 694 -39.62 11.67 -23.90
N GLY A 695 -38.37 11.72 -23.48
CA GLY A 695 -37.82 11.07 -22.28
C GLY A 695 -37.54 9.57 -22.44
N ARG A 696 -38.02 8.95 -23.52
CA ARG A 696 -37.79 7.52 -23.79
C ARG A 696 -36.29 7.26 -23.99
N LEU A 697 -35.76 6.31 -23.22
CA LEU A 697 -34.47 5.70 -23.47
C LEU A 697 -34.49 5.00 -24.85
N GLN A 698 -33.52 5.34 -25.70
CA GLN A 698 -33.27 4.64 -26.95
C GLN A 698 -31.89 3.98 -26.86
N ILE A 699 -31.87 2.66 -26.80
CA ILE A 699 -30.66 1.87 -27.01
C ILE A 699 -30.33 1.96 -28.50
N ILE A 700 -29.24 2.65 -28.83
CA ILE A 700 -28.73 2.84 -30.19
C ILE A 700 -27.74 1.74 -30.61
N LYS A 701 -27.18 1.04 -29.63
CA LYS A 701 -26.39 -0.18 -29.81
C LYS A 701 -26.69 -1.12 -28.62
N PRO A 702 -27.11 -2.39 -28.84
CA PRO A 702 -27.31 -3.33 -27.75
C PRO A 702 -26.00 -3.69 -27.04
N SER A 703 -26.09 -4.44 -25.95
CA SER A 703 -24.92 -5.13 -25.37
C SER A 703 -24.86 -6.50 -26.05
N GLU A 704 -23.71 -6.81 -26.65
CA GLU A 704 -23.49 -7.99 -27.49
C GLU A 704 -22.00 -8.36 -27.46
N GLU A 705 -21.67 -9.57 -27.90
CA GLU A 705 -20.27 -10.00 -28.00
C GLU A 705 -19.57 -9.31 -29.18
N GLU A 706 -18.43 -8.70 -28.92
CA GLU A 706 -17.61 -8.00 -29.90
C GLU A 706 -16.17 -8.49 -29.90
N HIS A 707 -15.53 -8.36 -31.06
CA HIS A 707 -14.13 -8.69 -31.25
C HIS A 707 -13.23 -7.55 -30.78
N PHE A 708 -12.16 -7.88 -30.06
CA PHE A 708 -11.18 -6.92 -29.57
C PHE A 708 -9.74 -7.41 -29.75
N MET A 709 -8.86 -6.46 -30.10
CA MET A 709 -7.41 -6.59 -30.07
C MET A 709 -6.83 -5.94 -28.81
N TYR A 710 -6.01 -6.67 -28.06
CA TYR A 710 -5.33 -6.17 -26.86
C TYR A 710 -6.26 -5.45 -25.86
N PRO A 711 -7.39 -6.07 -25.45
CA PRO A 711 -8.42 -5.38 -24.70
C PRO A 711 -8.00 -4.95 -23.29
N VAL A 712 -8.31 -3.69 -22.99
CA VAL A 712 -8.49 -3.19 -21.61
C VAL A 712 -9.99 -3.11 -21.31
N LEU A 713 -10.40 -3.68 -20.18
CA LEU A 713 -11.79 -3.73 -19.73
C LEU A 713 -12.07 -2.57 -18.77
N ASN A 714 -13.12 -1.80 -19.05
CA ASN A 714 -13.48 -0.62 -18.27
C ASN A 714 -14.86 -0.73 -17.61
N SER A 715 -14.91 -0.52 -16.30
CA SER A 715 -16.11 -0.59 -15.46
C SER A 715 -16.39 0.72 -14.74
N TRP A 716 -17.03 1.66 -15.45
CA TRP A 716 -17.38 2.98 -14.92
C TRP A 716 -18.77 2.96 -14.28
N ILE A 717 -18.86 3.03 -12.95
CA ILE A 717 -20.14 2.96 -12.22
C ILE A 717 -20.37 4.23 -11.40
N THR A 718 -19.51 4.52 -10.43
CA THR A 718 -19.45 5.81 -9.73
C THR A 718 -18.16 6.51 -10.13
N TYR A 719 -18.26 7.56 -10.94
CA TYR A 719 -17.12 8.18 -11.64
C TYR A 719 -17.31 9.67 -11.87
N ALA A 720 -16.22 10.41 -12.03
CA ALA A 720 -16.21 11.84 -12.36
C ALA A 720 -16.58 12.08 -13.83
N HIS A 721 -17.35 13.14 -14.10
CA HIS A 721 -17.77 13.52 -15.45
C HIS A 721 -17.83 15.04 -15.68
N ARG A 722 -16.85 15.54 -16.45
CA ARG A 722 -16.78 16.93 -16.97
C ARG A 722 -16.78 17.98 -15.85
N PHE A 723 -16.00 17.75 -14.80
CA PHE A 723 -16.05 18.56 -13.59
C PHE A 723 -15.68 20.04 -13.83
N ASN A 724 -14.52 20.33 -14.41
CA ASN A 724 -14.11 21.71 -14.63
C ASN A 724 -14.87 22.38 -15.77
N GLU A 725 -15.32 21.64 -16.80
CA GLU A 725 -16.20 22.19 -17.82
C GLU A 725 -17.58 22.55 -17.24
N ARG A 726 -18.23 21.67 -16.48
CA ARG A 726 -19.65 21.82 -16.07
C ARG A 726 -19.80 22.07 -14.57
N ALA A 727 -19.31 21.14 -13.76
CA ALA A 727 -19.57 21.09 -12.32
C ALA A 727 -19.04 22.29 -11.56
N SER A 728 -17.90 22.83 -11.99
CA SER A 728 -17.33 24.08 -11.47
C SER A 728 -18.34 25.24 -11.40
N LYS A 729 -19.30 25.29 -12.33
CA LYS A 729 -20.36 26.32 -12.39
C LYS A 729 -21.47 26.08 -11.36
N TYR A 730 -21.69 24.83 -10.96
CA TYR A 730 -22.56 24.47 -9.86
C TYR A 730 -21.84 24.69 -8.52
N TRP A 731 -20.67 24.08 -8.36
CA TRP A 731 -19.83 24.11 -7.16
C TRP A 731 -19.35 25.52 -6.80
N GLY A 732 -18.98 26.35 -7.78
CA GLY A 732 -18.57 27.74 -7.58
C GLY A 732 -17.05 27.96 -7.62
N PHE A 733 -16.27 26.89 -7.74
CA PHE A 733 -14.82 26.86 -7.87
C PHE A 733 -14.40 25.92 -9.01
N ASN A 734 -13.20 26.11 -9.56
CA ASN A 734 -12.55 25.10 -10.42
C ASN A 734 -11.62 24.26 -9.54
N TYR A 735 -11.46 22.97 -9.85
CA TYR A 735 -10.32 22.20 -9.37
C TYR A 735 -9.04 22.69 -10.08
N THR A 736 -7.98 22.90 -9.30
CA THR A 736 -6.64 23.29 -9.77
C THR A 736 -5.63 22.44 -9.00
N THR A 737 -4.66 21.84 -9.69
CA THR A 737 -3.65 20.97 -9.06
C THR A 737 -2.69 21.79 -8.18
N PRO A 738 -1.93 21.16 -7.27
CA PRO A 738 -0.88 21.84 -6.51
C PRO A 738 0.18 22.53 -7.39
N GLY A 739 0.39 22.06 -8.62
CA GLY A 739 1.26 22.70 -9.63
C GLY A 739 0.65 23.94 -10.30
N GLY A 740 -0.56 24.37 -9.92
CA GLY A 740 -1.25 25.52 -10.49
C GLY A 740 -1.97 25.27 -11.82
N ILE A 741 -2.02 24.02 -12.29
CA ILE A 741 -2.71 23.62 -13.52
C ILE A 741 -4.21 23.54 -13.23
N THR A 742 -5.05 24.20 -14.04
CA THR A 742 -6.51 24.05 -14.02
C THR A 742 -6.93 23.13 -15.17
N PRO A 743 -7.25 21.84 -14.92
CA PRO A 743 -7.60 20.90 -15.97
C PRO A 743 -8.87 21.34 -16.73
N PHE A 744 -9.08 20.81 -17.94
CA PHE A 744 -9.93 21.38 -19.00
C PHE A 744 -9.47 22.75 -19.54
N PHE A 745 -9.08 23.70 -18.69
CA PHE A 745 -8.87 25.10 -19.09
C PHE A 745 -7.49 25.38 -19.66
N ASP A 746 -6.42 24.92 -18.99
CA ASP A 746 -5.05 25.28 -19.33
C ASP A 746 -4.46 24.41 -20.45
N PRO A 747 -3.64 25.01 -21.35
CA PRO A 747 -2.97 24.26 -22.41
C PRO A 747 -1.91 23.33 -21.83
N SER A 748 -1.81 22.12 -22.39
CA SER A 748 -0.78 21.15 -22.00
C SER A 748 0.47 21.30 -22.85
N THR A 749 1.63 21.03 -22.26
CA THR A 749 2.91 20.91 -22.97
C THR A 749 3.08 19.56 -23.69
N ASP A 750 2.27 18.57 -23.32
CA ASP A 750 2.53 17.17 -23.65
C ASP A 750 1.78 16.75 -24.94
N PRO A 751 2.49 16.28 -25.99
CA PRO A 751 1.85 15.96 -27.28
C PRO A 751 0.78 14.86 -27.21
N ILE A 752 0.83 14.02 -26.16
CA ILE A 752 -0.17 12.98 -25.91
C ILE A 752 -1.56 13.56 -25.60
N ASP A 753 -1.65 14.81 -25.13
CA ASP A 753 -2.91 15.50 -24.82
C ASP A 753 -3.57 16.12 -26.06
N ASN A 754 -2.89 16.14 -27.20
CA ASN A 754 -3.41 16.79 -28.41
C ASN A 754 -4.78 16.20 -28.82
N ASN A 755 -5.79 17.07 -28.86
CA ASN A 755 -7.21 16.81 -29.14
C ASN A 755 -7.99 16.01 -28.07
N VAL A 756 -7.51 15.89 -26.82
CA VAL A 756 -8.27 15.21 -25.73
C VAL A 756 -9.63 15.86 -25.44
N LEU A 757 -9.79 17.15 -25.78
CA LEU A 757 -11.02 17.92 -25.62
C LEU A 757 -11.75 18.24 -26.95
N GLU A 758 -11.41 17.57 -28.06
CA GLU A 758 -11.97 17.88 -29.40
C GLU A 758 -13.50 17.71 -29.45
N LYS A 759 -14.03 16.69 -28.77
CA LYS A 759 -15.49 16.46 -28.57
C LYS A 759 -16.21 17.69 -27.97
N TYR A 760 -15.49 18.52 -27.22
CA TYR A 760 -15.97 19.72 -26.54
C TYR A 760 -15.59 21.03 -27.25
N GLY A 761 -15.10 20.93 -28.49
CA GLY A 761 -14.75 22.09 -29.33
C GLY A 761 -13.41 22.75 -28.99
N LYS A 762 -12.56 22.10 -28.18
CA LYS A 762 -11.18 22.53 -27.90
C LYS A 762 -10.20 21.67 -28.70
N PHE A 763 -9.48 22.30 -29.61
CA PHE A 763 -8.50 21.66 -30.51
C PHE A 763 -7.08 22.03 -30.08
N GLY A 764 -6.13 21.09 -30.17
CA GLY A 764 -4.78 21.23 -29.63
C GLY A 764 -4.58 20.48 -28.31
N ALA A 765 -3.41 20.63 -27.69
CA ALA A 765 -3.07 20.03 -26.40
C ALA A 765 -3.61 20.87 -25.23
N TYR A 766 -4.39 20.23 -24.36
CA TYR A 766 -5.00 20.79 -23.15
C TYR A 766 -5.00 19.72 -22.09
N TYR A 767 -4.77 20.08 -20.82
CA TYR A 767 -4.93 19.12 -19.75
C TYR A 767 -6.39 18.62 -19.72
N PRO A 768 -6.64 17.29 -19.65
CA PRO A 768 -7.97 16.72 -19.75
C PRO A 768 -8.90 17.23 -18.64
N ASP A 769 -10.22 17.20 -18.84
CA ASP A 769 -11.15 17.41 -17.72
C ASP A 769 -11.21 16.17 -16.82
N MET A 770 -11.65 16.30 -15.58
CA MET A 770 -11.97 15.14 -14.73
C MET A 770 -13.24 14.48 -15.28
N SER A 771 -13.04 13.47 -16.13
CA SER A 771 -14.06 12.73 -16.87
C SER A 771 -13.56 11.33 -17.23
N GLU A 772 -13.28 10.48 -16.24
CA GLU A 772 -12.57 9.19 -16.36
C GLU A 772 -13.09 8.34 -17.53
N SER A 773 -14.41 8.15 -17.61
CA SER A 773 -15.08 7.34 -18.65
C SER A 773 -14.90 7.83 -20.10
N GLU A 774 -14.24 8.97 -20.32
CA GLU A 774 -13.90 9.49 -21.65
C GLU A 774 -12.40 9.76 -21.83
N VAL A 775 -11.70 10.12 -20.76
CA VAL A 775 -10.27 10.46 -20.77
C VAL A 775 -9.39 9.22 -20.76
N THR A 776 -9.65 8.26 -19.86
CA THR A 776 -8.96 6.97 -19.82
C THR A 776 -9.01 6.24 -21.17
N PRO A 777 -10.18 6.04 -21.81
CA PRO A 777 -10.26 5.42 -23.12
C PRO A 777 -9.80 6.30 -24.30
N PHE A 778 -9.35 7.54 -24.08
CA PHE A 778 -8.63 8.33 -25.09
C PHE A 778 -7.13 7.97 -25.06
N TYR A 779 -6.52 7.92 -23.87
CA TYR A 779 -5.10 7.57 -23.74
C TYR A 779 -4.82 6.11 -24.09
N LEU A 780 -5.68 5.17 -23.67
CA LEU A 780 -5.57 3.75 -24.04
C LEU A 780 -5.47 3.56 -25.57
N LYS A 781 -6.31 4.26 -26.34
CA LYS A 781 -6.31 4.20 -27.81
C LYS A 781 -5.15 4.95 -28.46
N LYS A 782 -4.40 5.78 -27.72
CA LYS A 782 -3.11 6.35 -28.17
C LYS A 782 -1.92 5.46 -27.86
N ALA A 783 -2.11 4.44 -27.03
CA ALA A 783 -1.18 3.33 -26.81
C ALA A 783 -1.63 2.05 -27.55
N ASP A 784 -2.46 2.19 -28.60
CA ASP A 784 -2.99 1.13 -29.47
C ASP A 784 -3.80 0.01 -28.76
N TYR A 785 -4.24 0.21 -27.51
CA TYR A 785 -5.19 -0.67 -26.83
C TYR A 785 -6.63 -0.44 -27.30
N GLU A 786 -7.36 -1.50 -27.61
CA GLU A 786 -8.82 -1.43 -27.73
C GLU A 786 -9.49 -1.54 -26.35
N VAL A 787 -10.74 -1.08 -26.27
CA VAL A 787 -11.42 -0.88 -24.98
C VAL A 787 -12.80 -1.54 -24.99
N ALA A 788 -12.94 -2.59 -24.18
CA ALA A 788 -14.21 -3.20 -23.83
C ALA A 788 -14.82 -2.48 -22.60
N TYR A 789 -16.14 -2.57 -22.43
CA TYR A 789 -16.83 -1.90 -21.32
C TYR A 789 -17.92 -2.80 -20.74
N THR A 790 -17.84 -3.07 -19.44
CA THR A 790 -18.87 -3.81 -18.69
C THR A 790 -19.14 -3.12 -17.37
N THR A 791 -20.40 -3.03 -16.98
CA THR A 791 -20.82 -2.50 -15.67
C THR A 791 -21.60 -3.51 -14.86
N ASN A 792 -22.20 -4.51 -15.50
CA ASN A 792 -22.90 -5.60 -14.83
C ASN A 792 -21.94 -6.72 -14.43
N PHE A 793 -21.99 -7.11 -13.15
CA PHE A 793 -21.13 -8.13 -12.53
C PHE A 793 -20.87 -9.36 -13.40
N THR A 794 -21.91 -10.06 -13.85
CA THR A 794 -21.76 -11.31 -14.61
C THR A 794 -21.09 -11.09 -15.97
N ALA A 795 -21.30 -9.93 -16.62
CA ALA A 795 -20.59 -9.60 -17.86
C ALA A 795 -19.12 -9.27 -17.58
N THR A 796 -18.82 -8.55 -16.49
CA THR A 796 -17.44 -8.23 -16.10
C THR A 796 -16.64 -9.49 -15.76
N MET A 797 -17.16 -10.38 -14.90
CA MET A 797 -16.43 -11.60 -14.48
C MET A 797 -16.21 -12.56 -15.66
N GLU A 798 -17.21 -12.75 -16.52
CA GLU A 798 -17.08 -13.53 -17.77
C GLU A 798 -15.99 -12.96 -18.70
N ASP A 799 -15.91 -11.64 -18.85
CA ASP A 799 -14.88 -10.98 -19.66
C ASP A 799 -13.48 -11.05 -19.02
N LEU A 800 -13.37 -11.03 -17.68
CA LEU A 800 -12.12 -11.28 -16.97
C LEU A 800 -11.61 -12.71 -17.22
N ASN A 801 -12.50 -13.71 -17.12
CA ASN A 801 -12.15 -15.13 -17.35
C ASN A 801 -11.78 -15.43 -18.81
N ARG A 802 -12.28 -14.62 -19.76
CA ARG A 802 -11.88 -14.66 -21.18
C ARG A 802 -10.50 -14.05 -21.44
N GLY A 803 -9.93 -13.34 -20.46
CA GLY A 803 -8.62 -12.70 -20.50
C GLY A 803 -8.69 -11.23 -20.94
N VAL A 804 -8.10 -10.34 -20.13
CA VAL A 804 -7.91 -8.91 -20.44
C VAL A 804 -6.48 -8.51 -20.06
N ILE A 805 -5.94 -7.43 -20.65
CA ILE A 805 -4.59 -6.96 -20.28
C ILE A 805 -4.65 -6.18 -18.96
N ILE A 806 -5.66 -5.33 -18.81
CA ILE A 806 -5.92 -4.50 -17.63
C ILE A 806 -7.44 -4.44 -17.42
N TRP A 807 -7.87 -4.47 -16.17
CA TRP A 807 -9.22 -4.05 -15.75
C TRP A 807 -9.11 -2.71 -15.02
N MET A 808 -9.89 -1.71 -15.45
CA MET A 808 -9.99 -0.42 -14.81
C MET A 808 -11.43 -0.22 -14.32
N GLU A 809 -11.58 0.12 -13.04
CA GLU A 809 -12.84 0.06 -12.30
C GLU A 809 -13.01 1.38 -11.52
N THR A 810 -14.24 1.87 -11.37
CA THR A 810 -14.54 2.94 -10.41
C THR A 810 -15.99 2.84 -9.94
N THR A 811 -16.15 2.48 -8.67
CA THR A 811 -17.43 2.37 -7.97
C THR A 811 -17.28 2.60 -6.46
N HIS A 812 -18.37 2.50 -5.71
CA HIS A 812 -18.31 2.45 -4.25
C HIS A 812 -17.89 1.05 -3.75
N GLY A 813 -16.77 0.99 -3.03
CA GLY A 813 -16.35 -0.18 -2.26
C GLY A 813 -16.72 -0.12 -0.78
N TRP A 814 -16.61 -1.25 -0.08
CA TRP A 814 -16.70 -1.36 1.38
C TRP A 814 -15.82 -2.51 1.89
N MET A 815 -15.10 -2.33 2.99
CA MET A 815 -14.04 -3.25 3.44
C MET A 815 -14.50 -4.50 4.21
N GLY A 816 -15.75 -4.54 4.70
CA GLY A 816 -16.27 -5.71 5.39
C GLY A 816 -16.51 -6.93 4.48
N ASP A 817 -16.71 -8.10 5.09
CA ASP A 817 -17.10 -9.37 4.43
C ASP A 817 -16.16 -9.81 3.27
N SER A 818 -14.84 -9.79 3.49
CA SER A 818 -13.77 -9.98 2.48
C SER A 818 -13.56 -8.79 1.51
N GLY A 819 -14.08 -7.61 1.84
CA GLY A 819 -14.18 -6.50 0.91
C GLY A 819 -15.32 -6.70 -0.09
N SER A 820 -15.85 -5.61 -0.61
CA SER A 820 -16.99 -5.63 -1.55
C SER A 820 -16.99 -4.44 -2.49
N ILE A 821 -17.53 -4.65 -3.70
CA ILE A 821 -17.49 -3.73 -4.85
C ILE A 821 -18.89 -3.67 -5.47
N ALA A 822 -19.37 -2.47 -5.81
CA ALA A 822 -20.75 -2.24 -6.26
C ALA A 822 -20.92 -2.27 -7.80
N PHE A 823 -21.64 -3.26 -8.32
CA PHE A 823 -21.86 -3.47 -9.77
C PHE A 823 -23.25 -3.03 -10.25
N TRP A 824 -23.40 -2.66 -11.54
CA TRP A 824 -24.68 -2.22 -12.12
C TRP A 824 -25.75 -3.31 -12.08
N ASN A 825 -26.91 -2.94 -11.52
CA ASN A 825 -28.09 -3.76 -11.35
C ASN A 825 -29.31 -3.05 -11.97
N PRO A 826 -29.77 -3.45 -13.17
CA PRO A 826 -30.87 -2.78 -13.87
C PRO A 826 -32.24 -2.96 -13.18
N TYR A 827 -32.37 -3.96 -12.29
CA TYR A 827 -33.64 -4.33 -11.66
C TYR A 827 -33.88 -3.64 -10.32
N GLY A 828 -32.88 -2.93 -9.79
CA GLY A 828 -32.88 -2.29 -8.48
C GLY A 828 -32.36 -3.21 -7.37
N ALA A 829 -31.73 -2.60 -6.36
CA ALA A 829 -31.27 -3.29 -5.16
C ALA A 829 -32.44 -3.91 -4.34
N PRO A 830 -32.17 -4.91 -3.47
CA PRO A 830 -33.09 -5.25 -2.37
C PRO A 830 -33.32 -4.00 -1.52
N GLY A 831 -34.47 -3.36 -1.71
CA GLY A 831 -34.59 -1.93 -1.45
C GLY A 831 -34.67 -1.55 0.02
N PHE A 832 -34.41 -0.26 0.26
CA PHE A 832 -34.91 0.54 1.39
C PHE A 832 -36.24 -0.03 1.94
N PHE A 833 -36.31 -0.30 3.25
CA PHE A 833 -37.43 -0.98 3.94
C PHE A 833 -37.70 -2.47 3.59
N GLY A 834 -36.79 -3.17 2.89
CA GLY A 834 -37.02 -4.56 2.45
C GLY A 834 -38.08 -4.68 1.34
N ILE A 835 -38.29 -3.60 0.60
CA ILE A 835 -39.23 -3.53 -0.53
C ILE A 835 -38.41 -3.50 -1.81
N ASN A 836 -38.50 -4.53 -2.65
CA ASN A 836 -37.89 -4.49 -3.99
C ASN A 836 -38.58 -3.40 -4.83
N VAL A 837 -37.95 -2.23 -4.90
CA VAL A 837 -38.35 -1.14 -5.79
C VAL A 837 -37.88 -1.51 -7.20
N SER A 838 -38.68 -2.30 -7.90
CA SER A 838 -38.44 -2.60 -9.32
C SER A 838 -38.59 -1.32 -10.13
N LEU A 839 -37.45 -0.71 -10.46
CA LEU A 839 -37.38 0.48 -11.27
C LEU A 839 -37.52 0.09 -12.75
N PRO A 840 -38.38 0.76 -13.56
CA PRO A 840 -38.54 0.40 -14.96
C PRO A 840 -37.32 0.88 -15.76
N THR A 841 -36.30 0.05 -15.86
CA THR A 841 -35.08 0.29 -16.63
C THR A 841 -34.73 -0.97 -17.41
N THR A 842 -34.37 -0.77 -18.68
CA THR A 842 -34.37 -1.83 -19.70
C THR A 842 -33.01 -2.00 -20.37
N GLU A 843 -31.94 -1.57 -19.71
CA GLU A 843 -30.56 -1.58 -20.21
C GLU A 843 -29.70 -2.42 -19.25
N PRO A 844 -29.46 -3.72 -19.57
CA PRO A 844 -28.91 -4.65 -18.58
C PRO A 844 -27.43 -4.44 -18.25
N ASN A 845 -26.64 -4.03 -19.23
CA ASN A 845 -25.20 -3.78 -19.15
C ASN A 845 -24.87 -2.55 -20.03
N PRO A 846 -25.06 -1.31 -19.55
CA PRO A 846 -24.60 -0.11 -20.25
C PRO A 846 -23.08 -0.03 -20.21
N TRP A 847 -22.46 0.64 -21.19
CA TRP A 847 -20.99 0.82 -21.22
C TRP A 847 -20.45 1.75 -20.11
N ARG A 848 -21.34 2.54 -19.48
CA ARG A 848 -21.07 3.27 -18.24
C ARG A 848 -22.38 3.47 -17.47
N GLY A 849 -22.30 3.47 -16.14
CA GLY A 849 -23.43 3.77 -15.26
C GLY A 849 -23.99 5.17 -15.49
N TYR A 850 -25.26 5.38 -15.14
CA TYR A 850 -25.93 6.68 -15.20
C TYR A 850 -27.05 6.81 -14.16
N GLU A 851 -27.42 8.04 -13.82
CA GLU A 851 -28.28 8.31 -12.67
C GLU A 851 -29.78 8.01 -12.88
N LEU A 852 -30.51 8.05 -11.76
CA LEU A 852 -31.96 7.88 -11.63
C LEU A 852 -32.55 9.11 -10.92
N TYR A 853 -33.43 9.86 -11.59
CA TYR A 853 -34.17 10.95 -10.94
C TYR A 853 -35.68 10.71 -10.90
N LEU A 854 -36.29 10.56 -12.09
CA LEU A 854 -37.72 10.31 -12.23
C LEU A 854 -37.94 9.36 -13.42
N PRO A 855 -38.40 8.12 -13.16
CA PRO A 855 -38.44 7.05 -14.15
C PRO A 855 -39.02 7.47 -15.51
N GLY A 856 -38.20 7.27 -16.55
CA GLY A 856 -38.45 7.74 -17.90
C GLY A 856 -37.90 9.15 -18.15
N TRP A 857 -38.60 10.20 -17.72
CA TRP A 857 -38.45 11.52 -18.34
C TRP A 857 -37.16 12.29 -17.97
N LEU A 858 -36.52 11.96 -16.86
CA LEU A 858 -35.31 12.64 -16.36
C LEU A 858 -34.23 11.65 -15.86
N ASP A 859 -34.32 10.38 -16.24
CA ASP A 859 -33.24 9.42 -16.00
C ASP A 859 -32.06 9.65 -16.96
N GLY A 860 -30.87 9.18 -16.57
CA GLY A 860 -29.66 9.25 -17.38
C GLY A 860 -29.67 8.32 -18.60
N SER A 861 -28.57 8.35 -19.34
CA SER A 861 -28.27 7.44 -20.45
C SER A 861 -26.76 7.42 -20.67
N THR A 862 -26.25 6.50 -21.47
CA THR A 862 -24.79 6.46 -21.68
C THR A 862 -24.24 7.66 -22.45
N GLU A 863 -25.06 8.34 -23.27
CA GLU A 863 -24.73 9.61 -23.93
C GLU A 863 -24.46 10.71 -22.89
N GLU A 864 -25.43 10.93 -22.01
CA GLU A 864 -25.45 11.98 -20.98
C GLU A 864 -25.85 11.33 -19.65
N PRO A 865 -24.87 10.98 -18.79
CA PRO A 865 -25.09 10.22 -17.57
C PRO A 865 -25.49 11.09 -16.37
N ASP A 866 -24.99 12.33 -16.32
CA ASP A 866 -25.34 13.38 -15.34
C ASP A 866 -26.68 14.01 -15.74
N VAL A 867 -27.68 13.86 -14.87
CA VAL A 867 -29.06 14.36 -15.01
C VAL A 867 -29.65 14.85 -13.69
N LEU A 868 -29.01 14.46 -12.61
CA LEU A 868 -29.29 14.70 -11.22
C LEU A 868 -27.97 15.19 -10.59
N SER A 869 -28.02 15.69 -9.37
CA SER A 869 -26.86 16.25 -8.68
C SER A 869 -27.07 16.17 -7.19
N GLN A 870 -25.98 15.87 -6.48
CA GLN A 870 -25.87 15.96 -5.04
C GLN A 870 -26.33 17.36 -4.61
N SER A 871 -27.36 17.37 -3.77
CA SER A 871 -27.99 18.61 -3.37
C SER A 871 -27.04 19.41 -2.50
N LYS A 872 -26.59 20.56 -3.03
CA LYS A 872 -26.05 21.70 -2.27
C LYS A 872 -26.90 22.16 -1.08
N MET A 873 -28.07 21.55 -0.85
CA MET A 873 -28.82 21.70 0.38
C MET A 873 -28.72 20.49 1.33
N LEU A 874 -28.80 19.25 0.84
CA LEU A 874 -28.97 18.07 1.71
C LEU A 874 -27.83 17.03 1.64
N GLY A 875 -26.79 17.24 0.83
CA GLY A 875 -25.71 16.27 0.65
C GLY A 875 -26.12 14.99 -0.10
N ILE A 876 -27.31 14.99 -0.72
CA ILE A 876 -27.91 13.82 -1.38
C ILE A 876 -28.57 14.18 -2.71
N ASP A 877 -28.63 13.22 -3.63
CA ASP A 877 -28.97 13.41 -5.05
C ASP A 877 -30.47 13.69 -5.25
N ILE A 878 -30.86 14.97 -5.24
CA ILE A 878 -32.28 15.36 -5.42
C ILE A 878 -32.49 16.59 -6.34
N VAL A 879 -31.42 17.14 -6.90
CA VAL A 879 -31.43 18.31 -7.78
C VAL A 879 -31.33 17.89 -9.25
N PRO A 880 -32.35 18.04 -10.11
CA PRO A 880 -32.25 17.68 -11.52
C PRO A 880 -31.36 18.66 -12.30
N ALA A 881 -30.14 18.24 -12.64
CA ALA A 881 -29.10 19.01 -13.35
C ALA A 881 -29.62 19.71 -14.61
N LYS A 882 -30.36 18.97 -15.43
CA LYS A 882 -30.91 19.40 -16.74
C LYS A 882 -31.88 20.58 -16.68
N LEU A 883 -32.38 21.00 -15.51
CA LEU A 883 -33.13 22.26 -15.39
C LEU A 883 -32.26 23.52 -15.59
N SER A 884 -30.94 23.39 -15.46
CA SER A 884 -29.97 24.49 -15.65
C SER A 884 -29.82 24.95 -17.11
N ASP A 885 -30.02 24.03 -18.07
CA ASP A 885 -29.92 24.29 -19.51
C ASP A 885 -31.13 25.06 -20.07
N LEU A 886 -32.27 25.01 -19.38
CA LEU A 886 -33.50 25.68 -19.81
C LEU A 886 -33.36 27.21 -19.62
N PRO A 887 -33.22 28.01 -20.69
CA PRO A 887 -32.77 29.41 -20.58
C PRO A 887 -33.78 30.32 -19.88
N PHE A 888 -35.05 29.92 -19.83
CA PHE A 888 -36.12 30.61 -19.11
C PHE A 888 -36.20 30.21 -17.62
N ILE A 889 -35.67 29.04 -17.22
CA ILE A 889 -35.64 28.60 -15.82
C ILE A 889 -34.37 29.10 -15.12
N LYS A 890 -33.23 29.19 -15.82
CA LYS A 890 -31.90 29.57 -15.29
C LYS A 890 -31.88 30.75 -14.30
N ASN A 891 -32.68 31.80 -14.52
CA ASN A 891 -32.72 32.98 -13.64
C ASN A 891 -33.67 32.84 -12.42
N THR A 892 -34.52 31.82 -12.39
CA THR A 892 -35.50 31.56 -11.32
C THR A 892 -34.84 30.96 -10.07
N PHE A 893 -35.59 30.90 -8.96
CA PHE A 893 -35.17 30.24 -7.72
C PHE A 893 -34.79 28.76 -7.90
N ILE A 894 -35.42 28.07 -8.86
CA ILE A 894 -35.15 26.66 -9.16
C ILE A 894 -33.91 26.55 -10.06
N GLY A 895 -33.83 27.33 -11.15
CA GLY A 895 -32.71 27.28 -12.08
C GLY A 895 -31.37 27.74 -11.48
N ARG A 896 -31.39 28.61 -10.47
CA ARG A 896 -30.20 28.98 -9.67
C ARG A 896 -29.75 27.89 -8.68
N ARG A 897 -30.51 26.81 -8.57
CA ARG A 897 -30.23 25.66 -7.68
C ARG A 897 -30.01 24.37 -8.44
N ALA A 898 -30.15 24.39 -9.76
CA ALA A 898 -29.89 23.27 -10.65
C ALA A 898 -28.59 23.48 -11.41
N GLY A 899 -27.88 22.39 -11.66
CA GLY A 899 -26.64 22.36 -12.43
C GLY A 899 -25.90 21.08 -12.09
N TYR A 900 -25.38 20.44 -13.13
CA TYR A 900 -24.44 19.32 -13.13
C TYR A 900 -23.43 19.46 -11.98
N ASP A 901 -23.20 18.39 -11.21
CA ASP A 901 -22.17 18.34 -10.16
C ASP A 901 -20.96 17.48 -10.56
N GLY A 902 -21.05 16.78 -11.69
CA GLY A 902 -19.97 16.00 -12.27
C GLY A 902 -19.63 14.71 -11.55
N ILE A 903 -20.51 14.17 -10.69
CA ILE A 903 -20.30 12.88 -10.02
C ILE A 903 -21.47 11.95 -10.38
N ILE A 904 -21.18 10.83 -11.06
CA ILE A 904 -22.21 9.89 -11.51
C ILE A 904 -22.48 8.85 -10.41
N ILE A 905 -23.77 8.52 -10.16
CA ILE A 905 -24.19 7.48 -9.21
C ILE A 905 -23.57 7.73 -7.82
N THR A 906 -23.96 8.85 -7.19
CA THR A 906 -23.58 9.16 -5.80
C THR A 906 -24.43 8.38 -4.79
N VAL A 907 -24.02 8.44 -3.52
CA VAL A 907 -24.21 7.43 -2.46
C VAL A 907 -25.66 6.97 -2.26
N LEU A 908 -26.64 7.88 -2.27
CA LEU A 908 -28.00 7.54 -1.80
C LEU A 908 -28.90 7.01 -2.92
N PHE A 909 -28.95 7.69 -4.07
CA PHE A 909 -29.77 7.22 -5.20
C PHE A 909 -28.99 6.30 -6.14
N GLY A 910 -27.66 6.37 -6.14
CA GLY A 910 -26.79 5.43 -6.85
C GLY A 910 -26.93 3.98 -6.35
N ARG A 911 -27.13 3.78 -5.04
CA ARG A 911 -27.45 2.45 -4.46
C ARG A 911 -28.79 1.86 -4.93
N LEU A 912 -29.64 2.60 -5.65
CA LEU A 912 -30.81 2.06 -6.36
C LEU A 912 -30.47 1.51 -7.76
N ARG A 913 -29.22 1.71 -8.22
CA ARG A 913 -28.66 1.24 -9.50
C ARG A 913 -27.60 0.17 -9.37
N THR A 914 -27.13 -0.13 -8.16
CA THR A 914 -26.07 -1.13 -7.93
C THR A 914 -26.57 -2.36 -7.15
N LYS A 915 -25.76 -3.42 -7.15
CA LYS A 915 -25.68 -4.43 -6.08
C LYS A 915 -24.22 -4.52 -5.66
N ASP A 916 -23.98 -4.56 -4.35
CA ASP A 916 -22.67 -4.82 -3.78
C ASP A 916 -22.39 -6.33 -3.88
N TYR A 917 -21.20 -6.71 -4.36
CA TYR A 917 -20.71 -8.10 -4.42
C TYR A 917 -19.44 -8.21 -3.59
N ASN A 918 -19.31 -9.25 -2.77
CA ASN A 918 -18.15 -9.41 -1.88
C ASN A 918 -17.00 -10.23 -2.50
N GLY A 919 -15.85 -10.24 -1.83
CA GLY A 919 -14.65 -10.93 -2.29
C GLY A 919 -14.89 -12.41 -2.61
N PHE A 920 -15.70 -13.12 -1.81
CA PHE A 920 -16.06 -14.51 -2.07
C PHE A 920 -17.00 -14.68 -3.27
N GLU A 921 -17.95 -13.76 -3.50
CA GLU A 921 -18.78 -13.76 -4.72
C GLU A 921 -17.94 -13.48 -5.98
N ILE A 922 -16.92 -12.61 -5.88
CA ILE A 922 -15.99 -12.30 -6.98
C ILE A 922 -15.10 -13.51 -7.27
N ASP A 923 -14.41 -14.05 -6.26
CA ASP A 923 -13.51 -15.20 -6.38
C ASP A 923 -14.23 -16.42 -6.99
N GLN A 924 -15.43 -16.74 -6.50
CA GLN A 924 -16.27 -17.79 -7.08
C GLN A 924 -16.71 -17.50 -8.53
N ALA A 925 -16.89 -16.24 -8.92
CA ALA A 925 -17.27 -15.87 -10.28
C ALA A 925 -16.09 -15.83 -11.27
N LEU A 926 -14.85 -15.82 -10.76
CA LEU A 926 -13.64 -16.00 -11.54
C LEU A 926 -13.26 -17.49 -11.76
N ASP A 927 -14.10 -18.42 -11.28
CA ASP A 927 -13.86 -19.88 -11.28
C ASP A 927 -12.55 -20.30 -10.58
N ASN A 928 -12.13 -19.52 -9.56
CA ASN A 928 -10.91 -19.73 -8.77
C ASN A 928 -10.93 -20.96 -7.83
#